data_AF-A0A8D0A808-F1
#
_entry.id   AF-A0A8D0A808-F1
#
_cell.length_a   1.000
_cell.length_b   1.000
_cell.length_c   1.000
_cell.angle_alpha   90.00
_cell.angle_beta   90.00
_cell.angle_gamma   90.00
#
_symmetry.space_group_name_H-M   'P 1'
#
loop_
_entity.id
_entity.type
_entity.pdbx_description
1 polymer ?
#
loop_
_entity_poly.entity_id
_entity_poly.type
_entity_poly.pdbx_seq_one_letter_code
_entity_poly.pdbx_strand_id
1 'polypeptide(L)'
;MQFLIKARLRTTKLSNGLGKKIYTCKPVTIHLQHVVSLFLSLVCSASVVIGAPKANTRQVDVTEGGSVFYCPWGLSQSDCHTIEFDTEGDRNVLINDTEYHGDFKSHQWFGATVRSHGDTILACAPLYSWRTEKDVPHSDATGTCYLSVRNFTKFVEYAPCRTEISDAVGQGYCQGGFSADFTTDGKVVLGGPGSYFWQGQVIAAAKEDIIKAYYPGYFMQSVEGQIQTRQVKSEHDDSYQGKKGQYILGALMITTLFFNCLRSFSWKHFSLQMGSYFGYAVATTDINSDGMADLLVGAPMFMVRGSDGRLEEMGRVYVYLQRGPLDLQLRLPHLTGTQVFGRFGSTIAPLGDLNQDGFNDVAISCPFGGEDRQGLVYIYNGYSEGLREKPSQVISGQWAAGAIPASFGFALRGAKDLDMNGYPDLIVGAFGVNKAVLYRSRPIVNTSASLTVYPTMINPEEKNCMITNGNTSIPVSCVNLSFCISADGKHLPDILDFQVEVQLDSNKHKQKGAVRRALFLDSQQPLLQRSVRVRHGDRICDNTKIYLRDEKDFRDKLSSIYVALNFSLDPKAAADSHGLRPILNYQTTNAIEQKAQILLDCGEDNICVPDLKLGEVFYSPTKEVYLGDDNSLTLTFNARNEGEGGAYEAELYVVLPPEADYSGIARNNELTCSYETENQTRYLSCDLGNPMKSGTSLWAGLRFTVPRLKDTHKTVQFELQIRSKNENNSHSEVVPYKLEVVVQADVILQGVSRPDKVFFPPANWKVTKNYGVEQDVGPVVEHIYELVNNGPSRISHTLLELRCPLRVQGQTLLYPLEFSIEGPINCTSDKNMNHLHLEVSVLQTDSCTPLRCITGGLRSLRIRFLKLLHYFFQRAYKQYVLECLARYSVEKMPYAILPKHAPSGHKQVVTPVVWNKPDIENSVPLWIIILAILAGLLLLALLIYVLYKFGFFKRSLPYGTAMEKAQLKPQAASEA
;
A
#
# COMPACT_ATOMS: atom_id res chain seq x y z
N MET A 1 10.88 20.33 57.14
CA MET A 1 12.11 20.87 56.53
C MET A 1 12.53 19.87 55.46
N GLN A 2 12.49 20.08 54.14
CA GLN A 2 12.48 21.28 53.29
C GLN A 2 11.49 21.10 52.11
N PHE A 3 10.84 22.20 51.73
CA PHE A 3 9.91 22.39 50.61
C PHE A 3 10.66 22.93 49.36
N LEU A 4 10.12 22.70 48.15
CA LEU A 4 10.11 23.54 46.89
C LEU A 4 10.09 22.61 45.65
N ILE A 5 9.00 22.40 44.88
CA ILE A 5 8.21 23.25 43.95
C ILE A 5 8.85 23.49 42.56
N LYS A 6 8.01 23.31 41.50
CA LYS A 6 8.06 23.70 40.06
C LYS A 6 8.81 22.75 39.10
N ALA A 7 8.31 22.39 37.90
CA ALA A 7 7.12 22.76 37.16
C ALA A 7 6.80 21.75 36.02
N ARG A 8 5.52 21.72 35.63
CA ARG A 8 4.93 21.10 34.45
C ARG A 8 5.64 21.46 33.13
N LEU A 9 5.65 20.51 32.20
CA LEU A 9 5.21 20.74 30.81
C LEU A 9 4.29 19.58 30.40
N ARG A 10 2.97 19.78 30.63
CA ARG A 10 1.91 19.03 29.96
C ARG A 10 1.82 19.57 28.54
N THR A 11 2.18 18.78 27.55
CA THR A 11 1.70 18.97 26.18
C THR A 11 0.37 18.24 26.04
N THR A 12 -0.71 18.88 26.48
CA THR A 12 -2.05 18.58 25.97
C THR A 12 -2.08 19.01 24.50
N LYS A 13 -1.78 18.09 23.58
CA LYS A 13 -2.25 18.23 22.20
C LYS A 13 -3.76 18.00 22.25
N LEU A 14 -4.51 19.10 22.14
CA LEU A 14 -5.94 19.06 21.87
C LEU A 14 -6.16 18.21 20.61
N SER A 15 -7.00 17.18 20.74
CA SER A 15 -7.61 16.51 19.60
C SER A 15 -8.48 17.53 18.87
N ASN A 16 -7.89 18.24 17.91
CA ASN A 16 -8.61 19.16 17.04
C ASN A 16 -9.47 18.35 16.07
N GLY A 17 -10.80 18.41 16.21
CA GLY A 17 -11.72 18.03 15.14
C GLY A 17 -13.09 17.51 15.59
N LEU A 18 -13.18 16.84 16.75
CA LEU A 18 -14.41 16.16 17.16
C LEU A 18 -14.79 16.46 18.62
N GLY A 19 -16.07 16.75 18.89
CA GLY A 19 -16.63 16.80 20.24
C GLY A 19 -16.86 15.40 20.79
N LYS A 20 -16.60 15.13 22.08
CA LYS A 20 -16.56 13.76 22.62
C LYS A 20 -17.65 13.47 23.65
N LYS A 21 -18.32 12.33 23.54
CA LYS A 21 -19.14 11.72 24.62
C LYS A 21 -18.71 10.28 24.87
N ILE A 22 -18.60 9.90 26.15
CA ILE A 22 -18.13 8.57 26.58
C ILE A 22 -19.30 7.80 27.18
N TYR A 23 -19.58 6.60 26.67
CA TYR A 23 -20.55 5.68 27.26
C TYR A 23 -19.84 4.67 28.17
N THR A 24 -20.41 4.44 29.35
CA THR A 24 -19.90 3.47 30.34
C THR A 24 -20.99 2.49 30.72
N CYS A 25 -20.83 1.21 30.39
CA CYS A 25 -21.69 0.16 30.91
C CYS A 25 -21.17 -0.28 32.30
N LYS A 26 -21.99 -0.21 33.35
CA LYS A 26 -21.75 -0.84 34.68
C LYS A 26 -22.81 -1.93 34.84
N PRO A 27 -22.48 -3.24 34.94
CA PRO A 27 -22.04 -3.92 36.19
C PRO A 27 -20.64 -4.60 36.18
N VAL A 28 -20.32 -5.22 37.34
CA VAL A 28 -19.10 -5.97 37.69
C VAL A 28 -18.92 -7.15 36.74
N THR A 29 -17.79 -7.16 36.01
CA THR A 29 -17.38 -8.20 35.05
C THR A 29 -18.21 -8.25 33.76
N ILE A 30 -18.30 -7.14 33.03
CA ILE A 30 -18.60 -7.16 31.61
C ILE A 30 -17.29 -7.07 30.85
N HIS A 31 -17.01 -8.01 29.95
CA HIS A 31 -16.07 -7.80 28.85
C HIS A 31 -16.88 -7.38 27.62
N LEU A 32 -16.97 -6.08 27.34
CA LEU A 32 -17.44 -5.60 26.04
C LEU A 32 -16.43 -6.13 25.04
N GLN A 33 -16.91 -6.81 24.01
CA GLN A 33 -16.08 -7.41 23.00
C GLN A 33 -16.73 -7.14 21.63
N HIS A 34 -15.90 -6.68 20.70
CA HIS A 34 -16.03 -6.88 19.26
C HIS A 34 -16.86 -5.90 18.42
N VAL A 35 -18.07 -5.40 18.78
CA VAL A 35 -18.86 -4.61 17.79
C VAL A 35 -19.63 -3.41 18.35
N VAL A 36 -19.58 -2.31 17.58
CA VAL A 36 -20.43 -1.13 17.75
C VAL A 36 -21.23 -0.91 16.45
N SER A 37 -22.50 -0.55 16.56
CA SER A 37 -23.41 -0.25 15.44
C SER A 37 -24.27 0.98 15.72
N LEU A 38 -24.66 1.70 14.66
CA LEU A 38 -25.45 2.93 14.72
C LEU A 38 -26.93 2.63 14.43
N PHE A 39 -27.83 2.83 15.40
CA PHE A 39 -29.27 2.61 15.18
C PHE A 39 -30.01 3.95 15.14
N LEU A 40 -30.70 4.23 14.03
CA LEU A 40 -31.66 5.33 13.97
C LEU A 40 -33.06 4.73 14.05
N SER A 41 -33.80 5.09 15.09
CA SER A 41 -35.24 4.87 15.13
C SER A 41 -35.93 5.80 14.14
N LEU A 42 -37.05 5.35 13.57
CA LEU A 42 -37.96 6.12 12.70
C LEU A 42 -38.53 7.39 13.38
N VAL A 43 -38.30 7.58 14.68
CA VAL A 43 -38.87 8.68 15.48
C VAL A 43 -37.77 9.68 15.91
N CYS A 44 -37.03 10.28 14.97
CA CYS A 44 -36.10 11.42 15.19
C CYS A 44 -35.08 11.32 16.35
N SER A 45 -34.92 10.17 17.00
CA SER A 45 -34.01 9.95 18.12
C SER A 45 -32.88 9.03 17.67
N ALA A 46 -31.71 9.63 17.47
CA ALA A 46 -30.46 8.91 17.23
C ALA A 46 -30.11 8.03 18.43
N SER A 47 -29.61 6.81 18.20
CA SER A 47 -29.19 5.91 19.27
C SER A 47 -28.01 5.04 18.85
N VAL A 48 -27.25 4.60 19.84
CA VAL A 48 -26.07 3.74 19.63
C VAL A 48 -26.39 2.35 20.13
N VAL A 49 -26.03 1.34 19.34
CA VAL A 49 -26.18 -0.06 19.74
C VAL A 49 -24.80 -0.68 19.92
N ILE A 50 -24.58 -1.30 21.07
CA ILE A 50 -23.27 -1.82 21.47
C ILE A 50 -23.40 -3.31 21.76
N GLY A 51 -22.56 -4.12 21.11
CA GLY A 51 -22.46 -5.56 21.37
C GLY A 51 -21.54 -5.86 22.55
N ALA A 52 -21.94 -6.81 23.40
CA ALA A 52 -21.21 -7.26 24.58
C ALA A 52 -21.25 -8.80 24.68
N PRO A 53 -20.48 -9.53 23.86
CA PRO A 53 -20.56 -10.98 23.70
C PRO A 53 -20.17 -11.81 24.92
N LYS A 54 -19.51 -11.20 25.91
CA LYS A 54 -19.19 -11.84 27.19
C LYS A 54 -19.96 -11.25 28.37
N ALA A 55 -21.02 -10.49 28.11
CA ALA A 55 -21.88 -10.02 29.18
C ALA A 55 -22.66 -11.19 29.79
N ASN A 56 -22.76 -11.20 31.12
CA ASN A 56 -23.71 -12.07 31.80
C ASN A 56 -25.14 -11.56 31.59
N THR A 57 -26.07 -12.49 31.43
CA THR A 57 -27.48 -12.21 31.16
C THR A 57 -28.36 -12.72 32.30
N ARG A 58 -29.67 -12.53 32.16
CA ARG A 58 -30.68 -13.09 33.08
C ARG A 58 -31.15 -14.49 32.68
N GLN A 59 -30.55 -15.07 31.64
CA GLN A 59 -30.90 -16.40 31.16
C GLN A 59 -30.55 -17.44 32.25
N VAL A 60 -31.46 -18.39 32.46
CA VAL A 60 -31.29 -19.43 33.48
C VAL A 60 -30.18 -20.39 33.05
N ASP A 61 -29.24 -20.68 33.96
CA ASP A 61 -28.11 -21.60 33.77
C ASP A 61 -27.17 -21.28 32.58
N VAL A 62 -27.14 -20.02 32.12
CA VAL A 62 -26.26 -19.55 31.04
C VAL A 62 -25.17 -18.62 31.57
N THR A 63 -23.90 -18.98 31.35
CA THR A 63 -22.74 -18.15 31.72
C THR A 63 -22.16 -17.44 30.51
N GLU A 64 -21.88 -16.14 30.64
CA GLU A 64 -21.34 -15.29 29.55
C GLU A 64 -22.09 -15.47 28.21
N GLY A 65 -23.42 -15.54 28.26
CA GLY A 65 -24.25 -15.71 27.05
C GLY A 65 -24.10 -14.56 26.04
N GLY A 66 -23.74 -13.36 26.51
CA GLY A 66 -23.60 -12.16 25.70
C GLY A 66 -24.90 -11.35 25.60
N SER A 67 -24.77 -10.05 25.31
CA SER A 67 -25.89 -9.12 25.32
C SER A 67 -25.68 -7.98 24.32
N VAL A 68 -26.76 -7.27 23.98
CA VAL A 68 -26.73 -6.05 23.19
C VAL A 68 -27.33 -4.90 23.99
N PHE A 69 -26.66 -3.75 23.98
CA PHE A 69 -27.07 -2.55 24.70
C PHE A 69 -27.58 -1.48 23.74
N TYR A 70 -28.66 -0.82 24.13
CA TYR A 70 -29.23 0.37 23.50
C TYR A 70 -28.88 1.60 24.32
N CYS A 71 -28.18 2.55 23.71
CA CYS A 71 -27.72 3.79 24.32
C CYS A 71 -28.37 4.98 23.60
N PRO A 72 -29.41 5.60 24.18
CA PRO A 72 -30.04 6.76 23.56
C PRO A 72 -29.09 7.97 23.52
N TRP A 73 -29.18 8.76 22.46
CA TRP A 73 -28.51 10.06 22.40
C TRP A 73 -29.41 11.14 23.01
N GLY A 74 -28.99 11.72 24.13
CA GLY A 74 -29.62 12.89 24.76
C GLY A 74 -28.62 13.67 25.61
N LEU A 75 -28.80 14.99 25.72
CA LEU A 75 -27.86 15.92 26.39
C LEU A 75 -27.52 15.52 27.85
N SER A 76 -28.43 14.85 28.56
CA SER A 76 -28.31 14.49 29.98
C SER A 76 -28.21 12.98 30.26
N GLN A 77 -28.40 12.11 29.26
CA GLN A 77 -28.49 10.66 29.45
C GLN A 77 -27.27 9.95 28.86
N SER A 78 -26.55 9.22 29.71
CA SER A 78 -25.42 8.33 29.34
C SER A 78 -25.71 6.86 29.62
N ASP A 79 -26.87 6.56 30.20
CA ASP A 79 -27.21 5.22 30.64
C ASP A 79 -27.68 4.40 29.44
N CYS A 80 -27.03 3.24 29.26
CA CYS A 80 -27.39 2.25 28.25
C CYS A 80 -28.25 1.17 28.90
N HIS A 81 -29.25 0.68 28.17
CA HIS A 81 -30.15 -0.38 28.62
C HIS A 81 -29.96 -1.63 27.78
N THR A 82 -30.09 -2.81 28.40
CA THR A 82 -30.01 -4.09 27.68
C THR A 82 -31.25 -4.29 26.81
N ILE A 83 -31.06 -4.77 25.58
CA ILE A 83 -32.12 -5.25 24.70
C ILE A 83 -32.28 -6.75 24.96
N GLU A 84 -33.42 -7.16 25.52
CA GLU A 84 -33.71 -8.56 25.84
C GLU A 84 -34.19 -9.30 24.57
N PHE A 85 -33.25 -9.76 23.75
CA PHE A 85 -33.56 -10.56 22.54
C PHE A 85 -34.05 -11.97 22.86
N ASP A 86 -33.46 -12.58 23.88
CA ASP A 86 -33.77 -13.93 24.36
C ASP A 86 -33.57 -13.96 25.89
N THR A 87 -34.60 -14.35 26.62
CA THR A 87 -34.58 -14.49 28.08
C THR A 87 -34.55 -15.95 28.51
N GLU A 88 -34.71 -16.89 27.59
CA GLU A 88 -34.75 -18.33 27.88
C GLU A 88 -33.32 -18.90 27.94
N GLY A 89 -33.12 -19.86 28.85
CA GLY A 89 -31.89 -20.64 28.94
C GLY A 89 -31.76 -21.65 27.79
N ASP A 90 -30.96 -22.69 28.01
CA ASP A 90 -30.83 -23.79 27.05
C ASP A 90 -32.17 -24.52 26.87
N ARG A 91 -32.57 -24.75 25.62
CA ARG A 91 -33.80 -25.44 25.23
C ARG A 91 -33.54 -26.95 25.19
N ASN A 92 -34.50 -27.73 25.69
CA ASN A 92 -34.42 -29.18 25.65
C ASN A 92 -35.15 -29.78 24.45
N VAL A 93 -34.67 -30.93 23.99
CA VAL A 93 -35.24 -31.75 22.91
C VAL A 93 -35.50 -33.15 23.46
N LEU A 94 -36.68 -33.69 23.14
CA LEU A 94 -37.04 -35.07 23.47
C LEU A 94 -36.54 -36.01 22.37
N ILE A 95 -35.60 -36.89 22.69
CA ILE A 95 -35.10 -37.93 21.79
C ILE A 95 -35.31 -39.28 22.49
N ASN A 96 -36.08 -40.18 21.88
CA ASN A 96 -36.42 -41.49 22.46
C ASN A 96 -36.94 -41.41 23.92
N ASP A 97 -37.91 -40.53 24.18
CA ASP A 97 -38.53 -40.27 25.50
C ASP A 97 -37.56 -39.81 26.61
N THR A 98 -36.33 -39.43 26.25
CA THR A 98 -35.34 -38.84 27.17
C THR A 98 -35.12 -37.38 26.79
N GLU A 99 -35.16 -36.51 27.80
CA GLU A 99 -34.93 -35.08 27.63
C GLU A 99 -33.43 -34.80 27.57
N TYR A 100 -32.98 -34.17 26.49
CA TYR A 100 -31.60 -33.77 26.27
C TYR A 100 -31.51 -32.27 26.00
N HIS A 101 -30.41 -31.64 26.40
CA HIS A 101 -30.12 -30.27 25.97
C HIS A 101 -29.96 -30.23 24.44
N GLY A 102 -30.80 -29.41 23.79
CA GLY A 102 -30.82 -29.22 22.35
C GLY A 102 -29.87 -28.12 21.89
N ASP A 103 -29.78 -27.02 22.64
CA ASP A 103 -28.81 -25.96 22.39
C ASP A 103 -27.99 -25.60 23.62
N PHE A 104 -26.87 -24.90 23.37
CA PHE A 104 -25.93 -24.46 24.40
C PHE A 104 -25.63 -22.98 24.16
N LYS A 105 -26.10 -22.13 25.07
CA LYS A 105 -25.99 -20.67 24.98
C LYS A 105 -24.85 -20.11 25.83
N SER A 106 -24.27 -20.89 26.73
CA SER A 106 -23.10 -20.47 27.51
C SER A 106 -21.89 -20.19 26.61
N HIS A 107 -21.24 -19.04 26.78
CA HIS A 107 -20.13 -18.54 25.96
C HIS A 107 -20.42 -18.45 24.44
N GLN A 108 -21.69 -18.34 24.03
CA GLN A 108 -22.10 -18.29 22.61
C GLN A 108 -21.67 -17.02 21.86
N TRP A 109 -21.17 -16.01 22.58
CA TRP A 109 -20.75 -14.72 22.06
C TRP A 109 -21.88 -13.89 21.43
N PHE A 110 -23.06 -13.85 22.05
CA PHE A 110 -24.18 -13.06 21.53
C PHE A 110 -23.90 -11.56 21.57
N GLY A 111 -23.99 -10.90 20.41
CA GLY A 111 -23.59 -9.50 20.24
C GLY A 111 -22.15 -9.33 19.73
N ALA A 112 -21.47 -10.41 19.35
CA ALA A 112 -20.18 -10.33 18.65
C ALA A 112 -20.32 -9.73 17.25
N THR A 113 -21.51 -9.77 16.66
CA THR A 113 -21.86 -9.03 15.44
C THR A 113 -23.18 -8.31 15.67
N VAL A 114 -23.23 -7.01 15.38
CA VAL A 114 -24.43 -6.19 15.46
C VAL A 114 -24.53 -5.30 14.23
N ARG A 115 -25.70 -5.28 13.59
CA ARG A 115 -26.03 -4.43 12.44
C ARG A 115 -27.45 -3.89 12.56
N SER A 116 -27.70 -2.76 11.92
CA SER A 116 -28.98 -2.06 11.97
C SER A 116 -29.37 -1.60 10.57
N HIS A 117 -30.63 -1.78 10.22
CA HIS A 117 -31.18 -1.32 8.95
C HIS A 117 -32.65 -0.93 9.15
N GLY A 118 -32.97 0.35 8.94
CA GLY A 118 -34.28 0.89 9.29
C GLY A 118 -34.59 0.68 10.78
N ASP A 119 -35.73 0.06 11.05
CA ASP A 119 -36.25 -0.25 12.39
C ASP A 119 -35.79 -1.62 12.95
N THR A 120 -34.94 -2.33 12.22
CA THR A 120 -34.46 -3.68 12.56
C THR A 120 -33.01 -3.65 13.05
N ILE A 121 -32.74 -4.40 14.12
CA ILE A 121 -31.39 -4.72 14.58
C ILE A 121 -31.17 -6.22 14.44
N LEU A 122 -30.05 -6.58 13.82
CA LEU A 122 -29.53 -7.94 13.74
C LEU A 122 -28.40 -8.08 14.75
N ALA A 123 -28.45 -9.09 15.61
CA ALA A 123 -27.39 -9.44 16.54
C ALA A 123 -27.09 -10.94 16.44
N CYS A 124 -25.82 -11.33 16.41
CA CYS A 124 -25.43 -12.73 16.23
C CYS A 124 -24.57 -13.28 17.37
N ALA A 125 -24.65 -14.59 17.55
CA ALA A 125 -23.88 -15.43 18.47
C ALA A 125 -23.12 -16.49 17.65
N PRO A 126 -21.90 -16.19 17.16
CA PRO A 126 -21.17 -17.09 16.26
C PRO A 126 -20.70 -18.39 16.90
N LEU A 127 -20.57 -18.44 18.24
CA LEU A 127 -20.15 -19.62 18.99
C LEU A 127 -21.34 -20.39 19.61
N TYR A 128 -22.57 -19.99 19.26
CA TYR A 128 -23.75 -20.76 19.61
C TYR A 128 -23.61 -22.20 19.10
N SER A 129 -23.85 -23.15 19.99
CA SER A 129 -23.71 -24.57 19.69
C SER A 129 -25.06 -25.27 19.72
N TRP A 130 -25.23 -26.20 18.77
CA TRP A 130 -26.46 -26.96 18.56
C TRP A 130 -26.14 -28.45 18.64
N ARG A 131 -26.99 -29.20 19.35
CA ARG A 131 -26.90 -30.65 19.41
C ARG A 131 -27.60 -31.27 18.22
N THR A 132 -26.92 -32.19 17.55
CA THR A 132 -27.47 -32.92 16.41
C THR A 132 -28.31 -34.11 16.88
N GLU A 133 -29.33 -34.48 16.11
CA GLU A 133 -30.22 -35.62 16.41
C GLU A 133 -29.56 -37.00 16.17
N LYS A 134 -28.23 -37.07 16.17
CA LYS A 134 -27.47 -38.31 15.93
C LYS A 134 -27.34 -39.16 17.20
N ASP A 135 -27.21 -40.47 17.01
CA ASP A 135 -27.07 -41.46 18.09
C ASP A 135 -25.89 -41.19 19.04
N VAL A 136 -24.82 -40.54 18.56
CA VAL A 136 -23.70 -40.05 19.38
C VAL A 136 -23.81 -38.53 19.52
N PRO A 137 -24.01 -37.99 20.74
CA PRO A 137 -24.17 -36.56 20.94
C PRO A 137 -22.90 -35.79 20.57
N HIS A 138 -23.01 -34.92 19.56
CA HIS A 138 -22.02 -33.91 19.21
C HIS A 138 -22.66 -32.52 19.34
N SER A 139 -21.88 -31.56 19.82
CA SER A 139 -22.26 -30.15 19.88
C SER A 139 -21.53 -29.38 18.79
N ASP A 140 -22.27 -28.92 17.79
CA ASP A 140 -21.73 -28.26 16.60
C ASP A 140 -21.93 -26.74 16.69
N ALA A 141 -20.84 -25.98 16.53
CA ALA A 141 -20.83 -24.51 16.59
C ALA A 141 -21.42 -23.89 15.31
N THR A 142 -22.73 -24.10 15.11
CA THR A 142 -23.46 -23.66 13.91
C THR A 142 -23.61 -22.15 13.83
N GLY A 143 -23.68 -21.46 14.98
CA GLY A 143 -23.97 -20.03 15.08
C GLY A 143 -25.45 -19.70 14.88
N THR A 144 -25.92 -18.63 15.54
CA THR A 144 -27.30 -18.14 15.41
C THR A 144 -27.35 -16.61 15.40
N CYS A 145 -28.39 -16.03 14.82
CA CYS A 145 -28.66 -14.60 14.85
C CYS A 145 -30.10 -14.31 15.28
N TYR A 146 -30.32 -13.13 15.84
CA TYR A 146 -31.64 -12.64 16.22
C TYR A 146 -31.92 -11.29 15.54
N LEU A 147 -33.11 -11.13 15.00
CA LEU A 147 -33.63 -9.89 14.43
C LEU A 147 -34.66 -9.27 15.37
N SER A 148 -34.53 -7.98 15.66
CA SER A 148 -35.59 -7.18 16.27
C SER A 148 -36.53 -6.62 15.20
N VAL A 149 -37.84 -6.72 15.45
CA VAL A 149 -38.89 -6.30 14.52
C VAL A 149 -39.79 -5.30 15.24
N ARG A 150 -40.24 -4.25 14.52
CA ARG A 150 -41.17 -3.23 15.04
C ARG A 150 -40.69 -2.59 16.35
N ASN A 151 -39.48 -2.01 16.35
CA ASN A 151 -38.94 -1.25 17.49
C ASN A 151 -38.94 -2.04 18.83
N PHE A 152 -38.30 -3.22 18.82
CA PHE A 152 -38.13 -4.11 20.00
C PHE A 152 -39.38 -4.82 20.51
N THR A 153 -40.45 -4.91 19.72
CA THR A 153 -41.69 -5.57 20.16
C THR A 153 -41.76 -7.06 19.80
N LYS A 154 -41.02 -7.50 18.78
CA LYS A 154 -40.92 -8.91 18.39
C LYS A 154 -39.47 -9.25 18.06
N PHE A 155 -39.02 -10.42 18.48
CA PHE A 155 -37.71 -10.97 18.15
C PHE A 155 -37.86 -12.27 17.35
N VAL A 156 -36.96 -12.47 16.39
CA VAL A 156 -36.98 -13.61 15.46
C VAL A 156 -35.58 -14.22 15.41
N GLU A 157 -35.48 -15.53 15.64
CA GLU A 157 -34.23 -16.29 15.48
C GLU A 157 -34.01 -16.62 13.99
N TYR A 158 -32.80 -16.43 13.49
CA TYR A 158 -32.35 -16.79 12.15
C TYR A 158 -31.02 -17.54 12.24
N ALA A 159 -31.09 -18.86 12.08
CA ALA A 159 -29.97 -19.78 12.21
C ALA A 159 -29.82 -20.67 10.95
N PRO A 160 -29.42 -20.11 9.80
CA PRO A 160 -29.47 -20.83 8.52
C PRO A 160 -28.45 -21.98 8.39
N CYS A 161 -27.46 -22.04 9.27
CA CYS A 161 -26.48 -23.14 9.31
C CYS A 161 -26.92 -24.32 10.18
N ARG A 162 -28.02 -24.19 10.93
CA ARG A 162 -28.64 -25.29 11.67
C ARG A 162 -29.43 -26.16 10.68
N THR A 163 -28.76 -27.15 10.09
CA THR A 163 -29.32 -28.05 9.07
C THR A 163 -29.05 -29.51 9.42
N GLU A 164 -29.68 -30.44 8.69
CA GLU A 164 -29.46 -31.89 8.83
C GLU A 164 -28.03 -32.32 8.46
N ILE A 165 -27.29 -31.51 7.69
CA ILE A 165 -25.90 -31.81 7.27
C ILE A 165 -24.93 -31.23 8.30
N SER A 166 -24.89 -31.86 9.47
CA SER A 166 -24.38 -31.24 10.68
C SER A 166 -22.89 -31.52 11.01
N ASP A 167 -22.10 -32.13 10.13
CA ASP A 167 -20.69 -32.44 10.43
C ASP A 167 -19.72 -31.39 9.85
N ALA A 168 -18.41 -31.59 10.05
CA ALA A 168 -17.33 -30.81 9.41
C ALA A 168 -17.41 -30.79 7.88
N VAL A 169 -17.92 -31.87 7.27
CA VAL A 169 -18.18 -31.96 5.82
C VAL A 169 -19.30 -30.99 5.40
N GLY A 170 -20.24 -30.67 6.30
CA GLY A 170 -21.41 -29.86 6.07
C GLY A 170 -21.32 -28.47 6.71
N GLN A 171 -22.32 -28.11 7.50
CA GLN A 171 -22.45 -26.78 8.11
C GLN A 171 -22.33 -26.80 9.64
N GLY A 172 -21.90 -27.92 10.25
CA GLY A 172 -21.78 -28.07 11.70
C GLY A 172 -20.95 -26.98 12.37
N TYR A 173 -19.77 -26.69 11.82
CA TYR A 173 -18.87 -25.65 12.32
C TYR A 173 -19.03 -24.30 11.61
N CYS A 174 -20.18 -24.05 10.98
CA CYS A 174 -20.40 -22.86 10.16
C CYS A 174 -20.04 -21.55 10.87
N GLN A 175 -20.37 -21.43 12.16
CA GLN A 175 -20.27 -20.18 12.92
C GLN A 175 -21.00 -19.01 12.24
N GLY A 176 -22.22 -19.27 11.77
CA GLY A 176 -23.06 -18.33 11.04
C GLY A 176 -23.28 -17.05 11.86
N GLY A 177 -23.02 -15.89 11.24
CA GLY A 177 -23.08 -14.60 11.92
C GLY A 177 -21.74 -14.09 12.45
N PHE A 178 -20.63 -14.79 12.16
CA PHE A 178 -19.27 -14.30 12.40
C PHE A 178 -19.03 -12.93 11.74
N SER A 179 -19.57 -12.75 10.53
CA SER A 179 -19.75 -11.44 9.90
C SER A 179 -21.18 -11.33 9.40
N ALA A 180 -21.71 -10.09 9.38
CA ALA A 180 -23.03 -9.81 8.85
C ALA A 180 -23.11 -8.38 8.31
N ASP A 181 -23.98 -8.19 7.32
CA ASP A 181 -24.39 -6.87 6.86
C ASP A 181 -25.79 -6.87 6.24
N PHE A 182 -26.31 -5.66 6.01
CA PHE A 182 -27.53 -5.46 5.23
C PHE A 182 -27.20 -4.91 3.84
N THR A 183 -27.90 -5.39 2.83
CA THR A 183 -27.93 -4.74 1.51
C THR A 183 -28.81 -3.49 1.54
N THR A 184 -28.70 -2.63 0.52
CA THR A 184 -29.53 -1.43 0.38
C THR A 184 -31.02 -1.74 0.21
N ASP A 185 -31.37 -2.90 -0.33
CA ASP A 185 -32.75 -3.42 -0.40
C ASP A 185 -33.20 -4.15 0.88
N GLY A 186 -32.35 -4.20 1.93
CA GLY A 186 -32.71 -4.72 3.24
C GLY A 186 -32.62 -6.25 3.40
N LYS A 187 -31.89 -6.95 2.52
CA LYS A 187 -31.55 -8.37 2.72
C LYS A 187 -30.45 -8.51 3.75
N VAL A 188 -30.57 -9.53 4.60
CA VAL A 188 -29.52 -9.93 5.53
C VAL A 188 -28.50 -10.78 4.79
N VAL A 189 -27.21 -10.46 4.93
CA VAL A 189 -26.09 -11.26 4.44
C VAL A 189 -25.28 -11.72 5.64
N LEU A 190 -25.08 -13.03 5.79
CA LEU A 190 -24.29 -13.65 6.86
C LEU A 190 -23.07 -14.38 6.28
N GLY A 191 -21.93 -14.22 6.93
CA GLY A 191 -20.74 -15.04 6.73
C GLY A 191 -20.64 -16.14 7.78
N GLY A 192 -20.32 -17.36 7.32
CA GLY A 192 -20.06 -18.53 8.13
C GLY A 192 -18.70 -19.15 7.75
N PRO A 193 -17.60 -18.81 8.42
CA PRO A 193 -16.26 -19.18 7.98
C PRO A 193 -15.93 -20.68 8.11
N GLY A 194 -16.65 -21.44 8.94
CA GLY A 194 -16.30 -22.84 9.22
C GLY A 194 -17.09 -23.90 8.44
N SER A 195 -18.01 -23.51 7.55
CA SER A 195 -18.73 -24.45 6.70
C SER A 195 -17.78 -25.20 5.76
N TYR A 196 -18.09 -26.45 5.46
CA TYR A 196 -17.40 -27.29 4.48
C TYR A 196 -15.88 -27.39 4.72
N PHE A 197 -15.48 -27.94 5.87
CA PHE A 197 -14.07 -28.03 6.29
C PHE A 197 -13.34 -26.67 6.30
N TRP A 198 -13.97 -25.64 6.86
CA TRP A 198 -13.42 -24.28 6.87
C TRP A 198 -13.13 -23.69 5.49
N GLN A 199 -13.73 -24.25 4.42
CA GLN A 199 -13.83 -23.51 3.17
C GLN A 199 -14.55 -22.20 3.46
N GLY A 200 -15.68 -22.23 4.18
CA GLY A 200 -16.55 -21.10 4.53
C GLY A 200 -17.84 -21.00 3.71
N GLN A 201 -18.69 -20.01 4.01
CA GLN A 201 -19.98 -19.85 3.35
C GLN A 201 -20.53 -18.42 3.49
N VAL A 202 -21.28 -17.99 2.49
CA VAL A 202 -22.09 -16.77 2.53
C VAL A 202 -23.55 -17.14 2.28
N ILE A 203 -24.44 -16.62 3.12
CA ILE A 203 -25.88 -16.88 3.11
C ILE A 203 -26.63 -15.55 3.11
N ALA A 204 -27.61 -15.40 2.22
CA ALA A 204 -28.42 -14.20 2.12
C ALA A 204 -29.91 -14.51 2.06
N ALA A 205 -30.72 -13.74 2.77
CA ALA A 205 -32.18 -13.85 2.78
C ALA A 205 -32.85 -12.49 3.02
N ALA A 206 -34.06 -12.30 2.49
CA ALA A 206 -34.83 -11.08 2.71
C ALA A 206 -35.38 -11.03 4.15
N LYS A 207 -35.37 -9.85 4.77
CA LYS A 207 -35.81 -9.69 6.16
C LYS A 207 -37.26 -10.13 6.36
N GLU A 208 -38.14 -9.85 5.40
CA GLU A 208 -39.57 -10.20 5.46
C GLU A 208 -39.77 -11.71 5.46
N ASP A 209 -38.99 -12.44 4.68
CA ASP A 209 -39.13 -13.89 4.55
C ASP A 209 -38.57 -14.62 5.76
N ILE A 210 -37.50 -14.11 6.37
CA ILE A 210 -37.01 -14.57 7.69
C ILE A 210 -38.13 -14.42 8.75
N ILE A 211 -38.80 -13.27 8.78
CA ILE A 211 -39.86 -13.01 9.77
C ILE A 211 -41.08 -13.91 9.56
N LYS A 212 -41.43 -14.22 8.30
CA LYS A 212 -42.54 -15.11 7.95
C LYS A 212 -42.25 -16.57 8.29
N ALA A 213 -41.01 -17.03 8.06
CA ALA A 213 -40.61 -18.41 8.30
C ALA A 213 -40.50 -18.76 9.80
N TYR A 214 -40.37 -17.75 10.66
CA TYR A 214 -40.13 -17.95 12.08
C TYR A 214 -41.32 -18.54 12.85
N TYR A 215 -41.08 -19.68 13.48
CA TYR A 215 -42.03 -20.34 14.38
C TYR A 215 -41.36 -20.76 15.69
N PRO A 216 -41.79 -20.21 16.85
CA PRO A 216 -41.22 -20.58 18.15
C PRO A 216 -41.59 -22.03 18.47
N GLY A 217 -40.59 -22.92 18.54
CA GLY A 217 -40.76 -24.36 18.76
C GLY A 217 -40.08 -25.24 17.71
N TYR A 218 -39.75 -24.71 16.54
CA TYR A 218 -38.93 -25.39 15.54
C TYR A 218 -37.51 -24.88 15.57
N PHE A 219 -36.56 -25.78 15.82
CA PHE A 219 -35.14 -25.48 15.71
C PHE A 219 -34.73 -25.29 14.24
N MET A 220 -35.00 -26.24 13.36
CA MET A 220 -34.68 -26.07 11.93
C MET A 220 -35.78 -25.30 11.20
N GLN A 221 -35.43 -24.15 10.60
CA GLN A 221 -36.36 -23.30 9.84
C GLN A 221 -35.86 -23.13 8.41
N SER A 222 -36.76 -23.25 7.43
CA SER A 222 -36.45 -23.04 6.02
C SER A 222 -37.01 -21.69 5.57
N VAL A 223 -36.14 -20.82 5.07
CA VAL A 223 -36.53 -19.50 4.56
C VAL A 223 -36.67 -19.56 3.05
N GLU A 224 -37.87 -19.23 2.55
CA GLU A 224 -38.13 -19.15 1.11
C GLU A 224 -37.26 -18.08 0.45
N GLY A 225 -36.69 -18.38 -0.71
CA GLY A 225 -35.82 -17.43 -1.43
C GLY A 225 -34.41 -17.24 -0.86
N GLN A 226 -34.02 -17.99 0.17
CA GLN A 226 -32.65 -17.98 0.70
C GLN A 226 -31.63 -18.40 -0.37
N ILE A 227 -30.55 -17.64 -0.47
CA ILE A 227 -29.43 -17.89 -1.37
C ILE A 227 -28.20 -18.24 -0.54
N GLN A 228 -27.49 -19.31 -0.89
CA GLN A 228 -26.28 -19.74 -0.18
C GLN A 228 -25.24 -20.33 -1.13
N THR A 229 -23.95 -20.14 -0.79
CA THR A 229 -22.84 -20.81 -1.47
C THR A 229 -22.77 -22.29 -1.10
N ARG A 230 -22.16 -23.11 -1.97
CA ARG A 230 -22.01 -24.57 -1.80
C ARG A 230 -20.53 -24.97 -1.79
N GLN A 231 -20.25 -26.13 -1.20
CA GLN A 231 -18.93 -26.76 -1.19
C GLN A 231 -18.35 -26.93 -2.60
N VAL A 232 -17.04 -26.74 -2.72
CA VAL A 232 -16.28 -27.00 -3.95
C VAL A 232 -15.49 -28.30 -3.83
N LYS A 233 -15.24 -28.96 -4.96
CA LYS A 233 -14.39 -30.16 -5.05
C LYS A 233 -12.96 -29.84 -4.59
N SER A 234 -12.29 -30.81 -3.97
CA SER A 234 -10.96 -30.66 -3.34
C SER A 234 -9.84 -30.13 -4.26
N GLU A 235 -9.97 -30.26 -5.58
CA GLU A 235 -9.05 -29.64 -6.54
C GLU A 235 -9.03 -28.09 -6.48
N HIS A 236 -10.03 -27.47 -5.83
CA HIS A 236 -10.17 -26.02 -5.70
C HIS A 236 -10.56 -25.63 -4.25
N ASP A 237 -9.90 -26.23 -3.25
CA ASP A 237 -10.21 -26.03 -1.81
C ASP A 237 -10.17 -24.56 -1.35
N ASP A 238 -9.55 -23.66 -2.12
CA ASP A 238 -9.56 -22.21 -1.89
C ASP A 238 -10.75 -21.49 -2.57
N SER A 239 -11.90 -22.12 -2.83
CA SER A 239 -13.01 -21.47 -3.55
C SER A 239 -14.42 -21.91 -3.13
N TYR A 240 -15.44 -21.13 -3.54
CA TYR A 240 -16.87 -21.38 -3.34
C TYR A 240 -17.62 -21.53 -4.68
N GLN A 241 -18.63 -22.41 -4.72
CA GLN A 241 -19.47 -22.61 -5.91
C GLN A 241 -20.88 -22.05 -5.71
N GLY A 242 -21.29 -21.12 -6.58
CA GLY A 242 -22.68 -20.67 -6.72
C GLY A 242 -23.48 -21.56 -7.68
N LYS A 243 -24.83 -21.46 -7.69
CA LYS A 243 -25.67 -22.21 -8.65
C LYS A 243 -25.34 -21.77 -10.10
N LYS A 244 -25.09 -22.76 -10.98
CA LYS A 244 -24.81 -22.69 -12.44
C LYS A 244 -24.25 -21.33 -12.95
N GLY A 245 -22.92 -21.24 -13.02
CA GLY A 245 -22.21 -20.20 -13.80
C GLY A 245 -21.38 -19.18 -13.00
N GLN A 246 -21.11 -19.41 -11.71
CA GLN A 246 -20.38 -18.49 -10.84
C GLN A 246 -19.36 -19.24 -9.98
N TYR A 247 -18.08 -18.94 -10.19
CA TYR A 247 -16.96 -19.34 -9.34
C TYR A 247 -16.49 -18.09 -8.58
N ILE A 248 -16.42 -18.14 -7.25
CA ILE A 248 -15.85 -17.07 -6.40
C ILE A 248 -14.75 -17.71 -5.55
N LEU A 249 -13.52 -17.18 -5.64
CA LEU A 249 -12.37 -17.66 -4.86
C LEU A 249 -12.43 -17.15 -3.40
N GLY A 250 -11.88 -17.97 -2.50
CA GLY A 250 -11.98 -17.93 -1.06
C GLY A 250 -11.23 -16.78 -0.39
N ALA A 251 -11.72 -16.47 0.81
CA ALA A 251 -11.09 -15.66 1.85
C ALA A 251 -10.49 -14.30 1.42
N LEU A 252 -11.11 -13.65 0.43
CA LEU A 252 -11.49 -12.25 0.57
C LEU A 252 -12.87 -12.28 1.23
N MET A 253 -12.99 -11.90 2.50
CA MET A 253 -14.31 -11.78 3.17
C MET A 253 -15.02 -10.53 2.63
N ILE A 254 -15.54 -10.63 1.39
CA ILE A 254 -16.29 -9.58 0.70
C ILE A 254 -17.77 -9.71 1.04
N THR A 255 -18.29 -8.75 1.77
CA THR A 255 -19.73 -8.45 1.82
C THR A 255 -19.80 -6.94 1.62
N THR A 256 -20.08 -6.43 0.44
CA THR A 256 -21.45 -6.07 0.03
C THR A 256 -21.63 -5.80 -1.47
N LEU A 257 -20.57 -5.82 -2.30
CA LEU A 257 -20.68 -5.38 -3.71
C LEU A 257 -21.12 -6.44 -4.73
N PHE A 258 -21.20 -7.72 -4.37
CA PHE A 258 -21.37 -8.79 -5.36
C PHE A 258 -22.81 -9.27 -5.60
N PHE A 259 -23.81 -8.73 -4.89
CA PHE A 259 -25.18 -9.26 -5.01
C PHE A 259 -25.99 -8.71 -6.20
N ASN A 260 -25.60 -7.59 -6.82
CA ASN A 260 -26.33 -7.02 -7.96
C ASN A 260 -25.79 -7.38 -9.35
N CYS A 261 -24.65 -8.08 -9.46
CA CYS A 261 -24.11 -8.47 -10.77
C CYS A 261 -23.50 -9.88 -10.75
N LEU A 262 -24.37 -10.87 -10.58
CA LEU A 262 -24.04 -12.30 -10.57
C LEU A 262 -24.00 -12.86 -12.01
N ARG A 263 -23.03 -12.44 -12.83
CA ARG A 263 -22.65 -13.12 -14.08
C ARG A 263 -21.13 -13.18 -14.25
N SER A 264 -20.59 -14.40 -14.12
CA SER A 264 -19.28 -14.86 -14.62
C SER A 264 -18.08 -13.95 -14.38
N PHE A 265 -17.33 -14.14 -13.29
CA PHE A 265 -15.95 -13.62 -13.22
C PHE A 265 -15.05 -14.34 -12.21
N SER A 266 -13.77 -14.52 -12.56
CA SER A 266 -12.67 -15.02 -11.72
C SER A 266 -11.64 -13.90 -11.48
N TRP A 267 -11.69 -13.22 -10.32
CA TRP A 267 -10.70 -12.22 -9.89
C TRP A 267 -9.61 -12.90 -9.06
N LYS A 268 -8.32 -12.74 -9.43
CA LYS A 268 -7.14 -13.22 -8.68
C LYS A 268 -6.14 -12.09 -8.45
N HIS A 269 -6.33 -11.30 -7.40
CA HIS A 269 -5.26 -10.46 -6.86
C HIS A 269 -4.81 -11.04 -5.52
N PHE A 270 -3.63 -11.66 -5.52
CA PHE A 270 -2.99 -12.13 -4.30
C PHE A 270 -2.28 -10.97 -3.63
N SER A 271 -2.42 -10.84 -2.30
CA SER A 271 -1.43 -10.11 -1.52
C SER A 271 -0.08 -10.83 -1.70
N LEU A 272 0.99 -10.07 -1.94
CA LEU A 272 2.31 -10.63 -2.22
C LEU A 272 2.95 -11.33 -1.00
N GLN A 273 2.35 -11.26 0.19
CA GLN A 273 2.93 -11.76 1.43
C GLN A 273 1.94 -12.64 2.21
N MET A 274 2.29 -13.93 2.32
CA MET A 274 1.56 -14.91 3.13
C MET A 274 1.61 -14.53 4.62
N GLY A 275 0.56 -14.89 5.37
CA GLY A 275 0.46 -14.57 6.80
C GLY A 275 0.08 -13.12 7.12
N SER A 276 -0.11 -12.26 6.11
CA SER A 276 -0.48 -10.84 6.31
C SER A 276 -1.94 -10.61 6.73
N TYR A 277 -2.77 -11.65 6.73
CA TYR A 277 -4.22 -11.57 7.00
C TYR A 277 -4.95 -10.60 6.05
N PHE A 278 -4.56 -10.56 4.78
CA PHE A 278 -5.30 -9.82 3.76
C PHE A 278 -6.76 -10.31 3.68
N GLY A 279 -7.71 -9.38 3.77
CA GLY A 279 -9.14 -9.70 3.85
C GLY A 279 -9.70 -9.73 5.27
N TYR A 280 -8.90 -9.43 6.30
CA TYR A 280 -9.36 -9.36 7.69
C TYR A 280 -10.48 -8.31 7.87
N ALA A 281 -10.36 -7.17 7.20
CA ALA A 281 -11.38 -6.14 7.15
C ALA A 281 -11.63 -5.74 5.70
N VAL A 282 -12.89 -5.51 5.36
CA VAL A 282 -13.30 -4.94 4.08
C VAL A 282 -14.25 -3.77 4.31
N ALA A 283 -14.19 -2.78 3.43
CA ALA A 283 -15.14 -1.69 3.39
C ALA A 283 -15.39 -1.28 1.94
N THR A 284 -16.60 -0.79 1.68
CA THR A 284 -17.01 -0.31 0.36
C THR A 284 -17.61 1.08 0.49
N THR A 285 -17.10 2.04 -0.27
CA THR A 285 -17.64 3.41 -0.33
C THR A 285 -17.06 4.10 -1.57
N ASP A 286 -17.84 4.99 -2.17
CA ASP A 286 -17.41 5.81 -3.31
C ASP A 286 -16.47 6.92 -2.79
N ILE A 287 -15.15 6.71 -2.82
CA ILE A 287 -14.17 7.66 -2.24
C ILE A 287 -13.79 8.79 -3.22
N ASN A 288 -14.05 8.60 -4.51
CA ASN A 288 -13.74 9.57 -5.57
C ASN A 288 -14.98 10.26 -6.18
N SER A 289 -16.18 10.01 -5.63
CA SER A 289 -17.46 10.58 -6.05
C SER A 289 -17.76 10.38 -7.54
N ASP A 290 -17.47 9.19 -8.08
CA ASP A 290 -17.78 8.83 -9.47
C ASP A 290 -19.09 8.04 -9.62
N GLY A 291 -19.80 7.81 -8.52
CA GLY A 291 -21.05 7.06 -8.45
C GLY A 291 -20.87 5.55 -8.35
N MET A 292 -19.63 5.04 -8.36
CA MET A 292 -19.30 3.64 -8.14
C MET A 292 -18.67 3.45 -6.77
N ALA A 293 -18.97 2.33 -6.12
CA ALA A 293 -18.38 2.03 -4.83
C ALA A 293 -16.98 1.42 -5.00
N ASP A 294 -16.00 2.01 -4.33
CA ASP A 294 -14.63 1.50 -4.30
C ASP A 294 -14.46 0.46 -3.19
N LEU A 295 -13.42 -0.39 -3.31
CA LEU A 295 -13.13 -1.46 -2.37
C LEU A 295 -11.85 -1.16 -1.58
N LEU A 296 -11.95 -1.25 -0.25
CA LEU A 296 -10.81 -1.19 0.65
C LEU A 296 -10.63 -2.54 1.36
N VAL A 297 -9.38 -3.04 1.39
CA VAL A 297 -9.05 -4.34 2.00
C VAL A 297 -7.88 -4.18 2.98
N GLY A 298 -8.11 -4.60 4.22
CA GLY A 298 -7.11 -4.60 5.29
C GLY A 298 -6.27 -5.88 5.34
N ALA A 299 -4.98 -5.70 5.59
CA ALA A 299 -3.99 -6.73 5.86
C ALA A 299 -3.18 -6.34 7.11
N PRO A 300 -3.77 -6.48 8.32
CA PRO A 300 -3.21 -5.93 9.56
C PRO A 300 -1.85 -6.52 9.95
N MET A 301 -1.53 -7.74 9.51
CA MET A 301 -0.26 -8.41 9.83
C MET A 301 0.77 -8.28 8.70
N PHE A 302 0.57 -7.34 7.77
CA PHE A 302 1.52 -7.09 6.68
C PHE A 302 2.85 -6.57 7.22
N MET A 303 3.94 -7.19 6.80
CA MET A 303 5.30 -6.86 7.19
C MET A 303 6.03 -6.06 6.11
N VAL A 304 6.67 -4.97 6.52
CA VAL A 304 7.52 -4.12 5.69
C VAL A 304 8.98 -4.41 6.04
N ARG A 305 9.88 -4.31 5.06
CA ARG A 305 11.31 -4.44 5.31
C ARG A 305 11.85 -3.09 5.81
N GLY A 306 12.30 -3.04 7.05
CA GLY A 306 12.90 -1.86 7.67
C GLY A 306 14.25 -1.50 7.07
N SER A 307 14.81 -0.36 7.49
CA SER A 307 16.12 0.12 7.01
C SER A 307 17.28 -0.79 7.41
N ASP A 308 17.12 -1.56 8.48
CA ASP A 308 18.06 -2.59 8.94
C ASP A 308 17.90 -3.93 8.19
N GLY A 309 16.96 -4.01 7.24
CA GLY A 309 16.65 -5.20 6.47
C GLY A 309 15.73 -6.21 7.17
N ARG A 310 15.30 -5.96 8.40
CA ARG A 310 14.37 -6.84 9.16
C ARG A 310 12.93 -6.63 8.73
N LEU A 311 12.10 -7.66 8.95
CA LEU A 311 10.67 -7.58 8.71
C LEU A 311 9.97 -7.02 9.95
N GLU A 312 9.20 -5.96 9.75
CA GLU A 312 8.43 -5.28 10.79
C GLU A 312 6.94 -5.33 10.43
N GLU A 313 6.12 -5.91 11.30
CA GLU A 313 4.66 -5.94 11.14
C GLU A 313 4.10 -4.51 11.26
N MET A 314 3.72 -3.91 10.13
CA MET A 314 3.20 -2.54 10.08
C MET A 314 1.69 -2.51 9.81
N GLY A 315 1.17 -3.53 9.14
CA GLY A 315 -0.17 -3.54 8.59
C GLY A 315 -0.29 -2.67 7.34
N ARG A 316 -1.25 -3.02 6.48
CA ARG A 316 -1.49 -2.33 5.20
C ARG A 316 -2.98 -2.33 4.85
N VAL A 317 -3.41 -1.28 4.16
CA VAL A 317 -4.72 -1.21 3.50
C VAL A 317 -4.51 -0.99 2.01
N TYR A 318 -5.21 -1.80 1.22
CA TYR A 318 -5.24 -1.74 -0.23
C TYR A 318 -6.52 -1.04 -0.67
N VAL A 319 -6.39 -0.11 -1.62
CA VAL A 319 -7.50 0.67 -2.17
C VAL A 319 -7.65 0.31 -3.64
N TYR A 320 -8.82 -0.16 -4.01
CA TYR A 320 -9.18 -0.54 -5.37
C TYR A 320 -10.29 0.40 -5.85
N LEU A 321 -9.96 1.23 -6.84
CA LEU A 321 -10.93 2.12 -7.47
C LEU A 321 -11.72 1.36 -8.52
N GLN A 322 -13.05 1.48 -8.49
CA GLN A 322 -13.89 0.86 -9.49
C GLN A 322 -13.96 1.74 -10.74
N ARG A 323 -13.47 1.27 -11.89
CA ARG A 323 -13.49 2.01 -13.17
C ARG A 323 -14.61 1.58 -14.12
N GLY A 324 -15.20 0.43 -13.85
CA GLY A 324 -16.32 -0.13 -14.58
C GLY A 324 -16.91 -1.32 -13.81
N PRO A 325 -17.97 -1.96 -14.31
CA PRO A 325 -18.58 -3.11 -13.66
C PRO A 325 -17.54 -4.21 -13.43
N LEU A 326 -17.22 -4.44 -12.15
CA LEU A 326 -16.20 -5.39 -11.72
C LEU A 326 -14.78 -5.06 -12.21
N ASP A 327 -14.47 -3.87 -12.72
CA ASP A 327 -13.10 -3.46 -13.08
C ASP A 327 -12.46 -2.70 -11.91
N LEU A 328 -11.74 -3.43 -11.07
CA LEU A 328 -11.08 -2.91 -9.87
C LEU A 328 -9.61 -2.58 -10.16
N GLN A 329 -9.30 -1.29 -10.21
CA GLN A 329 -7.94 -0.79 -10.41
C GLN A 329 -7.26 -0.54 -9.06
N LEU A 330 -6.16 -1.25 -8.80
CA LEU A 330 -5.36 -1.05 -7.59
C LEU A 330 -4.66 0.32 -7.60
N ARG A 331 -4.89 1.13 -6.56
CA ARG A 331 -4.22 2.42 -6.36
C ARG A 331 -2.87 2.23 -5.66
N LEU A 332 -1.83 2.87 -6.19
CA LEU A 332 -0.47 2.92 -5.65
C LEU A 332 -0.05 4.36 -5.37
N PRO A 333 0.62 4.67 -4.24
CA PRO A 333 1.13 3.74 -3.22
C PRO A 333 0.03 3.19 -2.31
N HIS A 334 0.29 2.05 -1.68
CA HIS A 334 -0.61 1.48 -0.67
C HIS A 334 -0.52 2.23 0.66
N LEU A 335 -1.64 2.31 1.38
CA LEU A 335 -1.65 2.85 2.72
C LEU A 335 -1.00 1.85 3.69
N THR A 336 0.16 2.22 4.23
CA THR A 336 0.93 1.34 5.12
C THR A 336 0.98 1.98 6.51
N GLY A 337 0.80 1.17 7.55
CA GLY A 337 0.89 1.64 8.93
C GLY A 337 2.30 2.15 9.27
N THR A 338 2.38 3.02 10.27
CA THR A 338 3.65 3.61 10.71
C THR A 338 4.17 3.00 12.01
N GLN A 339 3.45 2.04 12.59
CA GLN A 339 3.76 1.52 13.92
C GLN A 339 3.87 0.00 13.92
N VAL A 340 5.00 -0.48 14.46
CA VAL A 340 5.30 -1.92 14.58
C VAL A 340 4.26 -2.58 15.50
N PHE A 341 3.71 -3.71 15.08
CA PHE A 341 2.68 -4.48 15.78
C PHE A 341 1.39 -3.71 16.09
N GLY A 342 1.19 -2.54 15.47
CA GLY A 342 0.00 -1.72 15.68
C GLY A 342 -1.25 -2.29 15.00
N ARG A 343 -1.06 -3.18 14.02
CA ARG A 343 -2.11 -3.82 13.20
C ARG A 343 -2.98 -2.84 12.42
N PHE A 344 -2.33 -1.93 11.69
CA PHE A 344 -3.00 -0.97 10.82
C PHE A 344 -3.87 -1.68 9.77
N GLY A 345 -5.14 -1.30 9.66
CA GLY A 345 -6.11 -1.95 8.78
C GLY A 345 -6.91 -3.09 9.44
N SER A 346 -6.89 -3.20 10.78
CA SER A 346 -7.75 -4.15 11.51
C SER A 346 -9.24 -3.84 11.34
N THR A 347 -9.61 -2.59 11.17
CA THR A 347 -10.99 -2.15 10.93
C THR A 347 -10.95 -0.95 10.00
N ILE A 348 -11.87 -0.95 9.04
CA ILE A 348 -12.05 0.12 8.06
C ILE A 348 -13.53 0.51 8.13
N ALA A 349 -13.81 1.79 8.34
CA ALA A 349 -15.17 2.31 8.42
C ALA A 349 -15.36 3.48 7.46
N PRO A 350 -16.29 3.39 6.50
CA PRO A 350 -16.77 4.55 5.76
C PRO A 350 -17.36 5.58 6.73
N LEU A 351 -17.04 6.85 6.50
CA LEU A 351 -17.51 7.98 7.29
C LEU A 351 -18.54 8.83 6.56
N GLY A 352 -18.77 8.57 5.26
CA GLY A 352 -19.42 9.55 4.40
C GLY A 352 -18.52 10.77 4.21
N ASP A 353 -19.07 11.86 3.72
CA ASP A 353 -18.37 13.14 3.55
C ASP A 353 -18.25 13.87 4.91
N LEU A 354 -17.14 13.62 5.63
CA LEU A 354 -16.89 14.10 6.99
C LEU A 354 -16.55 15.59 7.01
N ASN A 355 -15.91 16.10 5.97
CA ASN A 355 -15.53 17.50 5.84
C ASN A 355 -16.42 18.30 4.87
N GLN A 356 -17.45 17.68 4.31
CA GLN A 356 -18.43 18.27 3.41
C GLN A 356 -17.83 18.85 2.10
N ASP A 357 -16.71 18.27 1.63
CA ASP A 357 -15.97 18.70 0.44
C ASP A 357 -16.43 18.04 -0.86
N GLY A 358 -17.40 17.13 -0.79
CA GLY A 358 -17.98 16.41 -1.91
C GLY A 358 -17.41 15.01 -2.13
N PHE A 359 -16.45 14.55 -1.33
CA PHE A 359 -15.87 13.20 -1.41
C PHE A 359 -16.10 12.43 -0.11
N ASN A 360 -16.31 11.11 -0.19
CA ASN A 360 -16.47 10.31 1.04
C ASN A 360 -15.12 10.01 1.68
N ASP A 361 -15.11 10.02 3.01
CA ASP A 361 -13.95 9.81 3.85
C ASP A 361 -13.99 8.45 4.55
N VAL A 362 -12.82 8.01 5.05
CA VAL A 362 -12.65 6.70 5.68
C VAL A 362 -11.85 6.80 6.98
N ALA A 363 -12.29 6.07 8.00
CA ALA A 363 -11.51 5.79 9.20
C ALA A 363 -10.83 4.42 9.12
N ILE A 364 -9.52 4.37 9.43
CA ILE A 364 -8.73 3.14 9.48
C ILE A 364 -8.11 3.00 10.88
N SER A 365 -8.33 1.85 11.51
CA SER A 365 -7.82 1.59 12.87
C SER A 365 -6.41 1.00 12.90
N CYS A 366 -5.70 1.29 13.97
CA CYS A 366 -4.46 0.65 14.41
C CYS A 366 -4.60 0.36 15.92
N PRO A 367 -5.37 -0.69 16.29
CA PRO A 367 -5.91 -0.85 17.64
C PRO A 367 -4.87 -1.13 18.72
N PHE A 368 -3.65 -1.51 18.34
CA PHE A 368 -2.54 -1.75 19.26
C PHE A 368 -1.42 -0.70 19.10
N GLY A 369 -1.66 0.34 18.29
CA GLY A 369 -0.76 1.47 18.16
C GLY A 369 -0.85 2.47 19.33
N GLY A 370 0.02 3.48 19.31
CA GLY A 370 0.27 4.43 20.38
C GLY A 370 1.49 4.04 21.20
N GLU A 371 2.10 5.01 21.88
CA GLU A 371 3.27 4.79 22.75
C GLU A 371 2.95 3.77 23.86
N ASP A 372 1.74 3.81 24.41
CA ASP A 372 1.25 2.92 25.47
C ASP A 372 0.34 1.79 24.94
N ARG A 373 0.35 1.55 23.61
CA ARG A 373 -0.57 0.61 22.93
C ARG A 373 -2.04 0.87 23.24
N GLN A 374 -2.40 2.14 23.44
CA GLN A 374 -3.76 2.58 23.75
C GLN A 374 -4.74 2.43 22.57
N GLY A 375 -4.23 2.24 21.35
CA GLY A 375 -4.96 2.19 20.09
C GLY A 375 -5.10 3.54 19.41
N LEU A 376 -5.04 3.55 18.07
CA LEU A 376 -5.16 4.73 17.22
C LEU A 376 -6.22 4.52 16.13
N VAL A 377 -6.86 5.62 15.72
CA VAL A 377 -7.75 5.68 14.55
C VAL A 377 -7.31 6.82 13.65
N TYR A 378 -7.09 6.52 12.38
CA TYR A 378 -6.63 7.45 11.36
C TYR A 378 -7.81 7.84 10.46
N ILE A 379 -7.99 9.13 10.22
CA ILE A 379 -8.99 9.66 9.29
C ILE A 379 -8.29 10.02 7.99
N TYR A 380 -8.78 9.47 6.89
CA TYR A 380 -8.28 9.72 5.54
C TYR A 380 -9.38 10.36 4.71
N ASN A 381 -9.06 11.50 4.08
CA ASN A 381 -10.02 12.19 3.24
C ASN A 381 -10.01 11.71 1.80
N GLY A 382 -11.20 11.61 1.21
CA GLY A 382 -11.40 11.34 -0.20
C GLY A 382 -10.97 12.51 -1.09
N TYR A 383 -10.77 12.23 -2.38
CA TYR A 383 -10.60 13.21 -3.45
C TYR A 383 -10.76 12.53 -4.82
N SER A 384 -10.72 13.30 -5.91
CA SER A 384 -10.99 12.82 -7.27
C SER A 384 -10.16 11.61 -7.74
N GLU A 385 -8.98 11.35 -7.18
CA GLU A 385 -8.13 10.19 -7.52
C GLU A 385 -8.11 9.10 -6.42
N GLY A 386 -9.11 9.10 -5.54
CA GLY A 386 -9.31 8.11 -4.48
C GLY A 386 -9.10 8.69 -3.09
N LEU A 387 -8.14 8.13 -2.33
CA LEU A 387 -7.92 8.47 -0.92
C LEU A 387 -6.56 9.15 -0.75
N ARG A 388 -6.49 10.23 0.03
CA ARG A 388 -5.23 10.93 0.30
C ARG A 388 -4.23 10.02 1.03
N GLU A 389 -2.94 10.13 0.72
CA GLU A 389 -1.91 9.28 1.33
C GLU A 389 -1.64 9.60 2.81
N LYS A 390 -1.80 10.87 3.18
CA LYS A 390 -1.60 11.33 4.56
C LYS A 390 -2.94 11.45 5.29
N PRO A 391 -3.06 10.92 6.51
CA PRO A 391 -4.26 11.10 7.31
C PRO A 391 -4.40 12.57 7.73
N SER A 392 -5.61 13.12 7.65
CA SER A 392 -5.91 14.48 8.09
C SER A 392 -6.04 14.59 9.61
N GLN A 393 -6.38 13.49 10.27
CA GLN A 393 -6.52 13.42 11.72
C GLN A 393 -6.09 12.06 12.26
N VAL A 394 -5.51 12.04 13.46
CA VAL A 394 -5.22 10.82 14.23
C VAL A 394 -5.86 10.95 15.61
N ILE A 395 -6.70 9.99 15.96
CA ILE A 395 -7.42 9.93 17.23
C ILE A 395 -6.78 8.85 18.09
N SER A 396 -6.27 9.24 19.26
CA SER A 396 -5.65 8.32 20.22
C SER A 396 -6.62 7.88 21.31
N GLY A 397 -6.53 6.60 21.69
CA GLY A 397 -7.20 6.08 22.89
C GLY A 397 -6.78 6.85 24.15
N GLN A 398 -7.70 7.00 25.10
CA GLN A 398 -7.45 7.73 26.36
C GLN A 398 -7.22 6.82 27.57
N TRP A 399 -7.22 5.50 27.34
CA TRP A 399 -7.11 4.51 28.41
C TRP A 399 -5.84 3.69 28.21
N ALA A 400 -5.09 3.51 29.28
CA ALA A 400 -3.95 2.61 29.30
C ALA A 400 -4.42 1.15 29.20
N ALA A 401 -3.54 0.30 28.69
CA ALA A 401 -3.76 -1.15 28.72
C ALA A 401 -3.89 -1.65 30.16
N GLY A 402 -4.85 -2.55 30.39
CA GLY A 402 -5.00 -3.30 31.64
C GLY A 402 -4.38 -4.70 31.50
N ALA A 403 -5.07 -5.73 32.01
CA ALA A 403 -4.69 -7.12 31.76
C ALA A 403 -4.72 -7.50 30.26
N ILE A 404 -5.55 -6.80 29.48
CA ILE A 404 -5.60 -6.85 28.02
C ILE A 404 -5.45 -5.43 27.45
N PRO A 405 -4.91 -5.27 26.22
CA PRO A 405 -4.83 -3.96 25.57
C PRO A 405 -6.21 -3.32 25.42
N ALA A 406 -6.29 -1.99 25.57
CA ALA A 406 -7.55 -1.25 25.47
C ALA A 406 -8.27 -1.50 24.13
N SER A 407 -7.49 -1.75 23.08
CA SER A 407 -7.99 -2.12 21.75
C SER A 407 -8.92 -1.05 21.17
N PHE A 408 -8.60 0.22 21.40
CA PHE A 408 -9.35 1.36 20.87
C PHE A 408 -9.26 1.36 19.34
N GLY A 409 -10.41 1.33 18.67
CA GLY A 409 -10.47 1.27 17.21
C GLY A 409 -10.72 -0.13 16.64
N PHE A 410 -10.80 -1.17 17.48
CA PHE A 410 -11.10 -2.53 17.01
C PHE A 410 -12.52 -2.69 16.44
N ALA A 411 -13.42 -1.74 16.73
CA ALA A 411 -14.72 -1.62 16.10
C ALA A 411 -14.98 -0.15 15.77
N LEU A 412 -15.38 0.13 14.53
CA LEU A 412 -15.63 1.47 14.01
C LEU A 412 -16.93 1.50 13.20
N ARG A 413 -17.73 2.56 13.41
CA ARG A 413 -18.90 2.87 12.59
C ARG A 413 -19.10 4.37 12.47
N GLY A 414 -19.35 4.87 11.26
CA GLY A 414 -19.66 6.27 10.99
C GLY A 414 -20.76 6.43 9.94
N ALA A 415 -20.65 7.45 9.09
CA ALA A 415 -21.55 7.75 7.96
C ALA A 415 -22.96 8.22 8.32
N LYS A 416 -23.22 8.54 9.60
CA LYS A 416 -24.51 9.04 10.07
C LYS A 416 -24.30 10.21 11.02
N ASP A 417 -25.07 11.26 10.83
CA ASP A 417 -25.15 12.43 11.71
C ASP A 417 -26.11 12.11 12.86
N LEU A 418 -25.64 12.15 14.11
CA LEU A 418 -26.43 11.80 15.30
C LEU A 418 -26.94 13.03 16.05
N ASP A 419 -26.31 14.19 15.88
CA ASP A 419 -26.71 15.43 16.55
C ASP A 419 -27.37 16.46 15.60
N MET A 420 -27.63 16.06 14.35
CA MET A 420 -28.30 16.83 13.31
C MET A 420 -27.58 18.15 13.00
N ASN A 421 -26.26 18.17 13.10
CA ASN A 421 -25.44 19.34 12.79
C ASN A 421 -25.04 19.42 11.31
N GLY A 422 -25.44 18.45 10.49
CA GLY A 422 -25.15 18.35 9.07
C GLY A 422 -23.85 17.63 8.71
N TYR A 423 -23.14 17.07 9.69
CA TYR A 423 -21.89 16.34 9.51
C TYR A 423 -22.00 14.92 10.10
N PRO A 424 -21.46 13.89 9.43
CA PRO A 424 -21.52 12.53 9.94
C PRO A 424 -20.60 12.34 11.15
N ASP A 425 -21.02 11.50 12.10
CA ASP A 425 -20.27 11.21 13.32
C ASP A 425 -19.55 9.87 13.26
N LEU A 426 -18.64 9.64 14.22
CA LEU A 426 -17.85 8.40 14.34
C LEU A 426 -17.99 7.78 15.72
N ILE A 427 -18.29 6.48 15.75
CA ILE A 427 -18.27 5.67 16.96
C ILE A 427 -17.07 4.74 16.96
N VAL A 428 -16.35 4.73 18.08
CA VAL A 428 -15.16 3.91 18.30
C VAL A 428 -15.35 3.01 19.51
N GLY A 429 -15.21 1.70 19.30
CA GLY A 429 -15.16 0.70 20.37
C GLY A 429 -13.76 0.56 20.96
N ALA A 430 -13.70 0.41 22.29
CA ALA A 430 -12.50 0.09 23.05
C ALA A 430 -12.82 -1.05 24.02
N PHE A 431 -12.83 -2.25 23.46
CA PHE A 431 -13.44 -3.41 24.09
C PHE A 431 -12.62 -3.88 25.31
N GLY A 432 -11.28 -3.77 25.26
CA GLY A 432 -10.42 -4.22 26.37
C GLY A 432 -10.59 -3.41 27.66
N VAL A 433 -11.20 -2.23 27.58
CA VAL A 433 -11.51 -1.35 28.72
C VAL A 433 -13.01 -1.13 28.92
N ASN A 434 -13.85 -1.88 28.21
CA ASN A 434 -15.30 -1.83 28.34
C ASN A 434 -15.91 -0.45 28.05
N LYS A 435 -15.52 0.17 26.92
CA LYS A 435 -16.01 1.50 26.51
C LYS A 435 -16.37 1.56 25.03
N ALA A 436 -17.30 2.45 24.73
CA ALA A 436 -17.52 2.98 23.39
C ALA A 436 -17.53 4.52 23.47
N VAL A 437 -17.00 5.16 22.44
CA VAL A 437 -16.89 6.62 22.34
C VAL A 437 -17.59 7.10 21.09
N LEU A 438 -18.45 8.09 21.26
CA LEU A 438 -18.98 8.87 20.15
C LEU A 438 -18.14 10.14 19.98
N TYR A 439 -17.60 10.30 18.78
CA TYR A 439 -16.92 11.49 18.29
C TYR A 439 -17.84 12.21 17.32
N ARG A 440 -18.16 13.47 17.63
CA ARG A 440 -19.09 14.31 16.87
C ARG A 440 -18.35 15.31 15.99
N SER A 441 -18.73 15.42 14.73
CA SER A 441 -18.02 16.24 13.74
C SER A 441 -18.32 17.71 13.90
N ARG A 442 -17.27 18.54 13.95
CA ARG A 442 -17.40 19.99 14.13
C ARG A 442 -17.72 20.66 12.79
N PRO A 443 -18.64 21.65 12.76
CA PRO A 443 -18.88 22.46 11.56
C PRO A 443 -17.59 23.14 11.06
N ILE A 444 -17.37 23.11 9.75
CA ILE A 444 -16.14 23.60 9.12
C ILE A 444 -16.37 25.00 8.55
N VAL A 445 -15.47 25.91 8.91
CA VAL A 445 -15.45 27.29 8.41
C VAL A 445 -14.37 27.40 7.33
N ASN A 446 -14.82 27.67 6.10
CA ASN A 446 -13.98 28.05 4.98
C ASN A 446 -13.78 29.56 5.01
N THR A 447 -12.56 29.98 5.31
CA THR A 447 -12.22 31.41 5.33
C THR A 447 -11.28 31.77 4.20
N SER A 448 -11.55 32.89 3.55
CA SER A 448 -10.60 33.54 2.64
C SER A 448 -10.17 34.87 3.22
N ALA A 449 -8.87 35.08 3.33
CA ALA A 449 -8.30 36.33 3.77
C ALA A 449 -7.41 36.91 2.68
N SER A 450 -7.28 38.23 2.65
CA SER A 450 -6.39 38.93 1.71
C SER A 450 -5.65 40.03 2.44
N LEU A 451 -4.37 40.20 2.15
CA LEU A 451 -3.53 41.26 2.70
C LEU A 451 -2.90 42.03 1.54
N THR A 452 -3.09 43.36 1.51
CA THR A 452 -2.58 44.23 0.45
C THR A 452 -1.86 45.43 1.05
N VAL A 453 -0.68 45.73 0.52
CA VAL A 453 0.09 46.94 0.82
C VAL A 453 0.19 47.75 -0.46
N TYR A 454 -0.25 49.01 -0.44
CA TYR A 454 -0.27 49.87 -1.61
C TYR A 454 0.19 51.30 -1.27
N PRO A 455 1.20 51.83 -1.99
CA PRO A 455 2.07 51.15 -2.95
C PRO A 455 2.95 50.07 -2.29
N THR A 456 3.40 49.08 -3.08
CA THR A 456 4.31 48.01 -2.61
C THR A 456 5.73 48.53 -2.39
N MET A 457 6.14 49.52 -3.17
CA MET A 457 7.40 50.25 -3.03
C MET A 457 7.18 51.47 -2.13
N ILE A 458 7.95 51.55 -1.05
CA ILE A 458 7.93 52.67 -0.11
C ILE A 458 9.11 53.58 -0.46
N ASN A 459 8.80 54.79 -0.93
CA ASN A 459 9.80 55.82 -1.18
C ASN A 459 10.12 56.57 0.14
N PRO A 460 11.36 56.50 0.68
CA PRO A 460 11.72 57.21 1.91
C PRO A 460 11.67 58.73 1.81
N GLU A 461 11.78 59.28 0.60
CA GLU A 461 11.77 60.73 0.35
C GLU A 461 10.35 61.32 0.38
N GLU A 462 9.33 60.52 0.06
CA GLU A 462 7.92 60.92 0.06
C GLU A 462 7.30 60.88 1.46
N LYS A 463 7.48 61.97 2.23
CA LYS A 463 6.99 62.08 3.61
C LYS A 463 5.56 62.63 3.71
N ASN A 464 4.59 61.84 3.26
CA ASN A 464 3.19 62.25 3.11
C ASN A 464 2.31 62.13 4.38
N CYS A 465 2.80 61.52 5.47
CA CYS A 465 2.06 61.39 6.74
C CYS A 465 2.77 62.13 7.88
N MET A 466 2.02 62.42 8.96
CA MET A 466 2.51 63.10 10.16
C MET A 466 2.30 62.21 11.38
N ILE A 467 3.34 62.05 12.21
CA ILE A 467 3.25 61.39 13.51
C ILE A 467 3.29 62.44 14.61
N THR A 468 2.34 62.37 15.53
CA THR A 468 2.34 63.18 16.75
C THR A 468 3.04 62.43 17.88
N ASN A 469 4.15 62.97 18.37
CA ASN A 469 4.83 62.46 19.57
C ASN A 469 4.91 63.62 20.57
N GLY A 470 3.92 63.73 21.46
CA GLY A 470 3.75 64.92 22.31
C GLY A 470 3.39 66.18 21.51
N ASN A 471 4.12 67.27 21.70
CA ASN A 471 3.88 68.57 21.03
C ASN A 471 4.54 68.70 19.64
N THR A 472 5.27 67.68 19.17
CA THR A 472 6.00 67.73 17.88
C THR A 472 5.36 66.81 16.85
N SER A 473 5.11 67.35 15.65
CA SER A 473 4.66 66.60 14.46
C SER A 473 5.85 66.29 13.55
N ILE A 474 6.13 65.01 13.32
CA ILE A 474 7.25 64.56 12.49
C ILE A 474 6.70 64.03 11.16
N PRO A 475 7.15 64.54 9.99
CA PRO A 475 6.76 64.03 8.69
C PRO A 475 7.45 62.68 8.41
N VAL A 476 6.68 61.69 7.96
CA VAL A 476 7.13 60.31 7.69
C VAL A 476 6.58 59.78 6.37
N SER A 477 7.30 58.84 5.75
CA SER A 477 6.83 58.10 4.58
C SER A 477 5.86 57.00 5.00
N CYS A 478 4.67 56.97 4.39
CA CYS A 478 3.58 56.07 4.77
C CYS A 478 2.88 55.47 3.56
N VAL A 479 2.38 54.25 3.74
CA VAL A 479 1.60 53.52 2.72
C VAL A 479 0.35 52.92 3.35
N ASN A 480 -0.64 52.62 2.50
CA ASN A 480 -1.88 52.00 2.94
C ASN A 480 -1.71 50.49 3.07
N LEU A 481 -2.23 49.93 4.15
CA LEU A 481 -2.33 48.50 4.38
C LEU A 481 -3.81 48.15 4.58
N SER A 482 -4.31 47.22 3.79
CA SER A 482 -5.67 46.70 3.92
C SER A 482 -5.61 45.20 4.12
N PHE A 483 -6.36 44.71 5.11
CA PHE A 483 -6.62 43.28 5.26
C PHE A 483 -8.11 43.02 5.23
N CYS A 484 -8.51 41.96 4.54
CA CYS A 484 -9.89 41.51 4.48
C CYS A 484 -10.00 40.08 4.95
N ILE A 485 -11.12 39.75 5.57
CA ILE A 485 -11.51 38.40 5.94
C ILE A 485 -12.96 38.16 5.53
N SER A 486 -13.23 37.01 4.95
CA SER A 486 -14.57 36.49 4.71
C SER A 486 -14.63 35.03 5.16
N ALA A 487 -15.80 34.61 5.61
CA ALA A 487 -16.03 33.29 6.16
C ALA A 487 -17.36 32.72 5.65
N ASP A 488 -17.30 31.48 5.20
CA ASP A 488 -18.43 30.70 4.68
C ASP A 488 -18.32 29.24 5.18
N GLY A 489 -19.41 28.50 5.10
CA GLY A 489 -19.48 27.08 5.45
C GLY A 489 -20.92 26.62 5.67
N LYS A 490 -21.11 25.30 5.73
CA LYS A 490 -22.42 24.67 5.90
C LYS A 490 -22.77 24.58 7.39
N HIS A 491 -24.03 24.84 7.74
CA HIS A 491 -24.57 24.70 9.11
C HIS A 491 -23.78 25.49 10.18
N LEU A 492 -23.34 26.70 9.83
CA LEU A 492 -22.62 27.61 10.72
C LEU A 492 -23.58 28.58 11.45
N PRO A 493 -23.19 29.12 12.62
CA PRO A 493 -23.87 30.25 13.22
C PRO A 493 -23.82 31.50 12.32
N ASP A 494 -24.84 32.36 12.40
CA ASP A 494 -24.95 33.59 11.59
C ASP A 494 -23.76 34.55 11.75
N ILE A 495 -23.10 34.52 12.91
CA ILE A 495 -21.99 35.41 13.28
C ILE A 495 -20.82 34.57 13.78
N LEU A 496 -19.64 34.85 13.23
CA LEU A 496 -18.37 34.24 13.59
C LEU A 496 -17.38 35.30 14.08
N ASP A 497 -16.79 35.05 15.24
CA ASP A 497 -15.79 35.94 15.82
C ASP A 497 -14.37 35.43 15.50
N PHE A 498 -13.53 36.32 14.96
CA PHE A 498 -12.14 36.07 14.60
C PHE A 498 -11.19 36.93 15.43
N GLN A 499 -10.06 36.35 15.82
CA GLN A 499 -8.90 37.08 16.32
C GLN A 499 -7.89 37.21 15.20
N VAL A 500 -7.61 38.45 14.80
CA VAL A 500 -6.72 38.81 13.70
C VAL A 500 -5.49 39.54 14.25
N GLU A 501 -4.33 39.14 13.76
CA GLU A 501 -3.03 39.65 14.14
C GLU A 501 -2.25 40.06 12.89
N VAL A 502 -1.84 41.32 12.79
CA VAL A 502 -0.97 41.81 11.70
C VAL A 502 0.38 42.23 12.28
N GLN A 503 1.44 41.64 11.78
CA GLN A 503 2.83 41.88 12.19
C GLN A 503 3.62 42.52 11.06
N LEU A 504 4.26 43.65 11.36
CA LEU A 504 5.16 44.35 10.44
C LEU A 504 6.62 43.91 10.63
N ASP A 505 7.33 43.81 9.51
CA ASP A 505 8.73 43.42 9.41
C ASP A 505 9.03 42.07 10.10
N SER A 506 8.14 41.08 9.91
CA SER A 506 8.08 39.82 10.68
C SER A 506 9.41 39.04 10.71
N ASN A 507 10.17 39.03 9.63
CA ASN A 507 11.48 38.35 9.56
C ASN A 507 12.55 38.96 10.47
N LYS A 508 12.52 40.28 10.70
CA LYS A 508 13.39 40.93 11.69
C LYS A 508 13.00 40.60 13.13
N HIS A 509 11.79 40.06 13.38
CA HIS A 509 11.42 39.56 14.71
C HIS A 509 12.31 38.42 15.19
N LYS A 510 12.63 37.51 14.26
CA LYS A 510 13.34 36.25 14.54
C LYS A 510 14.83 36.49 14.82
N GLN A 511 15.36 37.65 14.42
CA GLN A 511 16.74 38.06 14.67
C GLN A 511 16.83 38.87 15.97
N LYS A 512 17.42 38.29 17.03
CA LYS A 512 17.64 38.99 18.30
C LYS A 512 18.44 40.28 18.06
N GLY A 513 17.84 41.44 18.38
CA GLY A 513 18.48 42.76 18.28
C GLY A 513 18.23 43.52 16.97
N ALA A 514 17.44 42.99 16.04
CA ALA A 514 17.10 43.71 14.80
C ALA A 514 16.02 44.78 15.02
N VAL A 515 16.23 45.96 14.43
CA VAL A 515 15.30 47.09 14.49
C VAL A 515 14.14 46.86 13.52
N ARG A 516 12.91 47.08 13.98
CA ARG A 516 11.72 47.08 13.11
C ARG A 516 11.67 48.36 12.29
N ARG A 517 11.62 48.22 10.97
CA ARG A 517 11.70 49.36 10.04
C ARG A 517 10.36 50.02 9.79
N ALA A 518 9.28 49.25 9.82
CA ALA A 518 7.91 49.75 9.63
C ALA A 518 7.06 49.60 10.89
N LEU A 519 6.19 50.57 11.13
CA LEU A 519 5.28 50.64 12.30
C LEU A 519 3.89 51.09 11.85
N PHE A 520 2.85 50.74 12.60
CA PHE A 520 1.50 51.27 12.37
C PHE A 520 1.44 52.75 12.76
N LEU A 521 0.78 53.57 11.93
CA LEU A 521 0.72 55.03 12.14
C LEU A 521 -0.01 55.40 13.44
N ASP A 522 -1.12 54.72 13.73
CA ASP A 522 -1.98 55.06 14.89
C ASP A 522 -1.39 54.60 16.22
N SER A 523 -0.85 53.38 16.28
CA SER A 523 -0.34 52.79 17.53
C SER A 523 1.16 52.99 17.73
N GLN A 524 1.91 53.33 16.67
CA GLN A 524 3.37 53.38 16.64
C GLN A 524 4.02 52.05 17.10
N GLN A 525 3.31 50.94 16.97
CA GLN A 525 3.77 49.59 17.27
C GLN A 525 3.94 48.77 15.99
N PRO A 526 4.77 47.71 15.98
CA PRO A 526 4.91 46.81 14.84
C PRO A 526 3.81 45.73 14.78
N LEU A 527 2.94 45.65 15.80
CA LEU A 527 1.92 44.63 15.98
C LEU A 527 0.54 45.28 16.10
N LEU A 528 -0.44 44.76 15.36
CA LEU A 528 -1.85 45.11 15.46
C LEU A 528 -2.65 43.84 15.78
N GLN A 529 -3.42 43.85 16.87
CA GLN A 529 -4.36 42.78 17.23
C GLN A 529 -5.79 43.33 17.24
N ARG A 530 -6.71 42.62 16.58
CA ARG A 530 -8.12 43.01 16.47
C ARG A 530 -9.05 41.80 16.55
N SER A 531 -10.23 42.01 17.13
CA SER A 531 -11.34 41.05 17.06
C SER A 531 -12.31 41.50 15.97
N VAL A 532 -12.55 40.65 14.98
CA VAL A 532 -13.40 40.92 13.82
C VAL A 532 -14.62 40.02 13.86
N ARG A 533 -15.82 40.58 13.70
CA ARG A 533 -17.08 39.83 13.71
C ARG A 533 -17.60 39.71 12.29
N VAL A 534 -17.52 38.51 11.72
CA VAL A 534 -17.85 38.23 10.32
C VAL A 534 -19.21 37.53 10.27
N ARG A 535 -20.14 38.06 9.48
CA ARG A 535 -21.39 37.37 9.17
C ARG A 535 -21.17 36.37 8.04
N HIS A 536 -21.98 35.32 8.03
CA HIS A 536 -21.95 34.30 6.99
C HIS A 536 -22.07 34.93 5.58
N GLY A 537 -21.05 34.72 4.74
CA GLY A 537 -21.00 35.25 3.37
C GLY A 537 -20.50 36.71 3.22
N ASP A 538 -20.35 37.45 4.33
CA ASP A 538 -19.87 38.83 4.30
C ASP A 538 -18.33 38.90 4.22
N ARG A 539 -17.82 39.91 3.51
CA ARG A 539 -16.39 40.25 3.49
C ARG A 539 -16.16 41.54 4.26
N ILE A 540 -15.36 41.46 5.32
CA ILE A 540 -14.99 42.61 6.15
C ILE A 540 -13.55 42.98 5.86
N CYS A 541 -13.33 44.26 5.55
CA CYS A 541 -12.01 44.82 5.28
C CYS A 541 -11.71 45.95 6.27
N ASP A 542 -10.52 45.93 6.83
CA ASP A 542 -9.98 46.99 7.67
C ASP A 542 -8.79 47.65 6.97
N ASN A 543 -8.84 48.97 6.87
CA ASN A 543 -7.80 49.79 6.26
C ASN A 543 -7.03 50.54 7.35
N THR A 544 -5.70 50.44 7.33
CA THR A 544 -4.81 51.15 8.24
C THR A 544 -3.61 51.68 7.46
N LYS A 545 -2.83 52.58 8.07
CA LYS A 545 -1.60 53.12 7.49
C LYS A 545 -0.40 52.60 8.26
N ILE A 546 0.64 52.26 7.53
CA ILE A 546 1.95 51.93 8.08
C ILE A 546 2.95 52.97 7.59
N TYR A 547 3.97 53.25 8.40
CA TYR A 547 5.03 54.19 8.06
C TYR A 547 6.40 53.57 8.23
N LEU A 548 7.34 54.05 7.42
CA LEU A 548 8.76 53.70 7.50
C LEU A 548 9.46 54.63 8.50
N ARG A 549 10.28 54.07 9.39
CA ARG A 549 11.10 54.84 10.33
C ARG A 549 12.11 55.72 9.60
N ASP A 550 12.73 56.66 10.32
CA ASP A 550 13.76 57.52 9.74
C ASP A 550 14.97 56.68 9.29
N GLU A 551 15.63 57.09 8.21
CA GLU A 551 16.76 56.35 7.66
C GLU A 551 17.94 56.21 8.63
N LYS A 552 18.02 57.08 9.65
CA LYS A 552 19.04 56.98 10.70
C LYS A 552 18.79 55.81 11.67
N ASP A 553 17.56 55.32 11.74
CA ASP A 553 17.15 54.28 12.69
C ASP A 553 17.53 52.87 12.25
N PHE A 554 17.77 52.65 10.96
CA PHE A 554 18.08 51.33 10.41
C PHE A 554 19.04 51.40 9.22
N ARG A 555 19.95 50.42 9.14
CA ARG A 555 20.94 50.33 8.04
C ARG A 555 20.47 49.51 6.85
N ASP A 556 19.54 48.59 7.09
CA ASP A 556 19.12 47.62 6.09
C ASP A 556 17.99 48.16 5.21
N LYS A 557 18.37 48.65 4.02
CA LYS A 557 17.47 49.14 2.98
C LYS A 557 17.19 48.11 1.87
N LEU A 558 17.93 46.99 1.85
CA LEU A 558 17.84 46.00 0.77
C LEU A 558 16.83 44.88 1.06
N SER A 559 16.69 44.46 2.32
CA SER A 559 15.76 43.36 2.62
C SER A 559 14.29 43.82 2.54
N SER A 560 13.41 42.97 2.00
CA SER A 560 11.97 43.26 1.98
C SER A 560 11.40 43.38 3.42
N ILE A 561 10.40 44.23 3.58
CA ILE A 561 9.59 44.39 4.79
C ILE A 561 8.44 43.36 4.70
N TYR A 562 8.52 42.32 5.51
CA TYR A 562 7.51 41.26 5.54
C TYR A 562 6.34 41.69 6.43
N VAL A 563 5.15 41.76 5.86
CA VAL A 563 3.88 42.00 6.55
C VAL A 563 3.15 40.67 6.64
N ALA A 564 2.97 40.17 7.85
CA ALA A 564 2.30 38.89 8.10
C ALA A 564 0.93 39.11 8.74
N LEU A 565 -0.12 38.56 8.14
CA LEU A 565 -1.48 38.49 8.67
C LEU A 565 -1.70 37.07 9.19
N ASN A 566 -2.07 36.94 10.45
CA ASN A 566 -2.46 35.68 11.08
C ASN A 566 -3.88 35.82 11.64
N PHE A 567 -4.72 34.80 11.45
CA PHE A 567 -6.08 34.82 11.99
C PHE A 567 -6.50 33.47 12.56
N SER A 568 -7.40 33.50 13.54
CA SER A 568 -7.98 32.31 14.17
C SER A 568 -9.40 32.57 14.64
N LEU A 569 -10.22 31.53 14.76
CA LEU A 569 -11.53 31.63 15.40
C LEU A 569 -11.39 31.94 16.88
N ASP A 570 -12.24 32.82 17.42
CA ASP A 570 -12.19 33.20 18.84
C ASP A 570 -12.52 31.98 19.73
N PRO A 571 -11.60 31.55 20.62
CA PRO A 571 -11.83 30.42 21.52
C PRO A 571 -12.91 30.70 22.57
N LYS A 572 -13.38 31.94 22.73
CA LYS A 572 -14.47 32.32 23.63
C LYS A 572 -15.83 32.38 22.94
N ALA A 573 -15.89 32.18 21.61
CA ALA A 573 -17.14 32.16 20.88
C ALA A 573 -18.12 31.12 21.45
N ALA A 574 -19.42 31.45 21.39
CA ALA A 574 -20.48 30.57 21.88
C ALA A 574 -20.44 29.26 21.09
N ALA A 575 -20.51 28.14 21.82
CA ALA A 575 -20.72 26.84 21.21
C ALA A 575 -22.21 26.69 20.84
N ASP A 576 -22.53 25.74 19.98
CA ASP A 576 -23.92 25.37 19.68
C ASP A 576 -24.68 24.91 20.95
N SER A 577 -25.96 24.56 20.79
CA SER A 577 -26.80 24.01 21.86
C SER A 577 -26.23 22.74 22.52
N HIS A 578 -25.27 22.07 21.88
CA HIS A 578 -24.63 20.84 22.33
C HIS A 578 -23.16 21.03 22.76
N GLY A 579 -22.69 22.27 22.92
CA GLY A 579 -21.32 22.58 23.35
C GLY A 579 -20.24 22.34 22.27
N LEU A 580 -20.62 22.18 21.01
CA LEU A 580 -19.73 21.99 19.86
C LEU A 580 -19.37 23.34 19.23
N ARG A 581 -18.09 23.53 18.92
CA ARG A 581 -17.56 24.77 18.33
C ARG A 581 -17.11 24.53 16.90
N PRO A 582 -17.32 25.46 15.96
CA PRO A 582 -16.79 25.35 14.61
C PRO A 582 -15.26 25.25 14.59
N ILE A 583 -14.71 24.70 13.51
CA ILE A 583 -13.27 24.59 13.25
C ILE A 583 -12.94 25.24 11.90
N LEU A 584 -11.77 25.89 11.82
CA LEU A 584 -11.24 26.32 10.52
C LEU A 584 -10.92 25.11 9.65
N ASN A 585 -11.21 25.22 8.36
CA ASN A 585 -10.76 24.22 7.40
C ASN A 585 -9.24 24.09 7.46
N TYR A 586 -8.75 22.84 7.57
CA TYR A 586 -7.32 22.56 7.67
C TYR A 586 -6.55 22.93 6.40
N GLN A 587 -7.24 23.09 5.26
CA GLN A 587 -6.68 23.53 3.99
C GLN A 587 -6.52 25.06 3.91
N THR A 588 -7.20 25.81 4.79
CA THR A 588 -7.06 27.26 4.85
C THR A 588 -5.67 27.65 5.34
N THR A 589 -5.03 28.57 4.63
CA THR A 589 -3.81 29.24 5.06
C THR A 589 -4.14 30.33 6.09
N ASN A 590 -3.94 30.01 7.36
CA ASN A 590 -4.22 30.95 8.46
C ASN A 590 -3.20 32.09 8.57
N ALA A 591 -2.07 31.96 7.87
CA ALA A 591 -1.01 32.97 7.81
C ALA A 591 -0.79 33.38 6.34
N ILE A 592 -0.91 34.68 6.06
CA ILE A 592 -0.67 35.29 4.76
C ILE A 592 0.46 36.28 4.91
N GLU A 593 1.48 36.18 4.06
CA GLU A 593 2.61 37.10 4.06
C GLU A 593 2.60 37.94 2.78
N GLN A 594 2.77 39.24 2.95
CA GLN A 594 2.96 40.21 1.88
C GLN A 594 4.31 40.89 2.05
N LYS A 595 4.98 41.20 0.95
CA LYS A 595 6.25 41.92 0.96
C LYS A 595 6.04 43.37 0.49
N ALA A 596 6.66 44.30 1.21
CA ALA A 596 6.86 45.67 0.78
C ALA A 596 8.36 45.93 0.69
N GLN A 597 8.80 46.85 -0.16
CA GLN A 597 10.22 47.13 -0.38
C GLN A 597 10.54 48.61 -0.27
N ILE A 598 11.79 48.92 0.00
CA ILE A 598 12.30 50.28 0.02
C ILE A 598 12.92 50.55 -1.36
N LEU A 599 12.52 51.64 -1.99
CA LEU A 599 13.03 52.04 -3.30
C LEU A 599 14.54 52.32 -3.23
N LEU A 600 15.35 51.70 -4.11
CA LEU A 600 16.81 51.82 -4.13
C LEU A 600 17.40 51.64 -5.55
N ASP A 601 18.30 52.53 -5.98
CA ASP A 601 19.08 52.40 -7.22
C ASP A 601 18.26 52.34 -8.53
N CYS A 602 17.23 53.18 -8.69
CA CYS A 602 16.36 53.25 -9.90
C CYS A 602 16.65 54.42 -10.86
N GLY A 603 17.86 54.99 -10.87
CA GLY A 603 18.19 56.14 -11.73
C GLY A 603 17.61 57.47 -11.23
N GLU A 604 17.71 58.54 -12.04
CA GLU A 604 17.23 59.89 -11.69
C GLU A 604 15.71 60.05 -11.80
N ASP A 605 15.05 59.20 -12.58
CA ASP A 605 13.59 59.19 -12.78
C ASP A 605 12.85 58.32 -11.75
N ASN A 606 13.60 57.62 -10.87
CA ASN A 606 13.09 56.70 -9.85
C ASN A 606 12.26 55.52 -10.42
N ILE A 607 12.43 55.18 -11.71
CA ILE A 607 11.69 54.08 -12.38
C ILE A 607 12.64 52.94 -12.74
N CYS A 608 12.56 51.83 -12.00
CA CYS A 608 13.37 50.65 -12.27
C CYS A 608 12.82 49.80 -13.43
N VAL A 609 13.45 49.89 -14.62
CA VAL A 609 13.15 49.05 -15.80
C VAL A 609 14.25 47.99 -16.02
N PRO A 610 14.01 46.70 -15.69
CA PRO A 610 14.95 45.61 -15.99
C PRO A 610 14.81 45.12 -17.45
N ASP A 611 15.79 44.37 -17.95
CA ASP A 611 15.72 43.63 -19.24
C ASP A 611 16.11 42.17 -18.98
N LEU A 612 15.11 41.35 -18.64
CA LEU A 612 15.30 39.98 -18.22
C LEU A 612 15.39 39.04 -19.43
N LYS A 613 16.50 38.33 -19.57
CA LYS A 613 16.73 37.37 -20.65
C LYS A 613 17.16 36.00 -20.13
N LEU A 614 16.54 34.96 -20.67
CA LEU A 614 16.96 33.58 -20.47
C LEU A 614 17.78 33.16 -21.69
N GLY A 615 19.08 32.91 -21.49
CA GLY A 615 19.96 32.41 -22.54
C GLY A 615 19.68 30.95 -22.91
N GLU A 616 20.58 30.32 -23.68
CA GLU A 616 20.41 28.92 -24.08
C GLU A 616 20.37 27.97 -22.88
N VAL A 617 19.39 27.05 -22.91
CA VAL A 617 19.22 25.98 -21.92
C VAL A 617 19.91 24.72 -22.43
N PHE A 618 20.95 24.26 -21.74
CA PHE A 618 21.74 23.07 -22.10
C PHE A 618 21.39 21.86 -21.22
N TYR A 619 21.53 20.65 -21.78
CA TYR A 619 21.27 19.38 -21.09
C TYR A 619 22.51 18.48 -21.08
N SER A 620 22.49 17.46 -20.22
CA SER A 620 23.43 16.33 -20.23
C SER A 620 22.66 15.03 -19.97
N PRO A 621 22.76 13.94 -20.78
CA PRO A 621 23.38 13.78 -22.10
C PRO A 621 22.42 13.36 -23.25
N THR A 622 21.12 13.16 -23.04
CA THR A 622 20.18 12.67 -24.09
C THR A 622 18.91 13.53 -24.21
N LYS A 623 18.43 13.75 -25.44
CA LYS A 623 17.14 14.42 -25.74
C LYS A 623 15.92 13.48 -25.62
N GLU A 624 16.16 12.26 -25.17
CA GLU A 624 15.22 11.15 -25.22
C GLU A 624 14.95 10.65 -23.79
N VAL A 625 13.69 10.32 -23.53
CA VAL A 625 13.24 9.65 -22.30
C VAL A 625 12.59 8.32 -22.65
N TYR A 626 12.96 7.26 -21.93
CA TYR A 626 12.58 5.88 -22.24
C TYR A 626 11.35 5.44 -21.44
N LEU A 627 10.34 4.90 -22.12
CA LEU A 627 9.15 4.35 -21.47
C LEU A 627 9.52 3.13 -20.61
N GLY A 628 9.21 3.20 -19.31
CA GLY A 628 9.49 2.16 -18.32
C GLY A 628 10.81 2.32 -17.56
N ASP A 629 11.57 3.39 -17.82
CA ASP A 629 12.78 3.75 -17.07
C ASP A 629 12.52 4.90 -16.07
N ASP A 630 13.36 4.99 -15.03
CA ASP A 630 13.38 6.09 -14.05
C ASP A 630 14.21 7.27 -14.59
N ASN A 631 13.85 7.76 -15.78
CA ASN A 631 14.58 8.78 -16.53
C ASN A 631 14.98 9.97 -15.65
N SER A 632 16.27 10.28 -15.61
CA SER A 632 16.83 11.43 -14.90
C SER A 632 17.35 12.48 -15.87
N LEU A 633 17.05 13.74 -15.59
CA LEU A 633 17.33 14.89 -16.45
C LEU A 633 17.99 16.00 -15.65
N THR A 634 18.96 16.69 -16.23
CA THR A 634 19.50 17.94 -15.69
C THR A 634 19.37 19.07 -16.72
N LEU A 635 18.60 20.10 -16.38
CA LEU A 635 18.41 21.31 -17.18
C LEU A 635 19.32 22.42 -16.66
N THR A 636 20.23 22.91 -17.49
CA THR A 636 21.12 24.04 -17.16
C THR A 636 20.68 25.28 -17.90
N PHE A 637 20.47 26.39 -17.20
CA PHE A 637 20.00 27.65 -17.77
C PHE A 637 20.95 28.81 -17.46
N ASN A 638 20.88 29.88 -18.26
CA ASN A 638 21.58 31.14 -18.03
C ASN A 638 20.57 32.27 -17.88
N ALA A 639 20.45 32.87 -16.69
CA ALA A 639 19.58 34.01 -16.43
C ALA A 639 20.39 35.31 -16.46
N ARG A 640 19.90 36.32 -17.19
CA ARG A 640 20.58 37.62 -17.38
C ARG A 640 19.62 38.80 -17.13
N ASN A 641 20.15 39.88 -16.56
CA ASN A 641 19.49 41.19 -16.53
C ASN A 641 20.37 42.20 -17.28
N GLU A 642 19.96 42.56 -18.51
CA GLU A 642 20.66 43.50 -19.39
C GLU A 642 20.13 44.94 -19.29
N GLY A 643 19.13 45.18 -18.41
CA GLY A 643 18.47 46.48 -18.27
C GLY A 643 19.21 47.43 -17.35
N GLU A 644 18.77 48.68 -17.30
CA GLU A 644 19.41 49.73 -16.49
C GLU A 644 19.01 49.64 -15.01
N GLY A 645 17.81 49.14 -14.71
CA GLY A 645 17.28 49.00 -13.34
C GLY A 645 17.49 47.62 -12.70
N GLY A 646 17.49 47.58 -11.36
CA GLY A 646 17.43 46.33 -10.61
C GLY A 646 16.07 45.62 -10.79
N ALA A 647 16.09 44.31 -11.04
CA ALA A 647 14.88 43.51 -11.06
C ALA A 647 14.55 43.02 -9.64
N TYR A 648 13.49 43.54 -9.05
CA TYR A 648 13.09 43.21 -7.67
C TYR A 648 12.32 41.89 -7.62
N GLU A 649 12.65 41.06 -6.62
CA GLU A 649 12.13 39.69 -6.50
C GLU A 649 12.23 38.92 -7.82
N ALA A 650 13.41 38.97 -8.44
CA ALA A 650 13.66 38.21 -9.66
C ALA A 650 13.68 36.71 -9.34
N GLU A 651 12.80 35.96 -9.96
CA GLU A 651 12.65 34.51 -9.80
C GLU A 651 12.63 33.81 -11.16
N LEU A 652 13.23 32.63 -11.24
CA LEU A 652 13.03 31.72 -12.36
C LEU A 652 11.78 30.89 -12.08
N TYR A 653 10.81 30.99 -12.98
CA TYR A 653 9.57 30.25 -12.97
C TYR A 653 9.65 29.10 -14.00
N VAL A 654 9.60 27.86 -13.53
CA VAL A 654 9.62 26.66 -14.38
C VAL A 654 8.31 25.90 -14.24
N VAL A 655 7.55 25.75 -15.33
CA VAL A 655 6.33 24.95 -15.36
C VAL A 655 6.70 23.50 -15.67
N LEU A 656 6.30 22.58 -14.78
CA LEU A 656 6.60 21.16 -14.90
C LEU A 656 5.45 20.41 -15.62
N PRO A 657 5.77 19.48 -16.53
CA PRO A 657 4.78 18.56 -17.10
C PRO A 657 4.30 17.55 -16.03
N PRO A 658 3.09 16.97 -16.17
CA PRO A 658 2.52 16.03 -15.18
C PRO A 658 3.36 14.76 -14.97
N GLU A 659 4.20 14.40 -15.95
CA GLU A 659 5.06 13.22 -15.92
C GLU A 659 6.35 13.41 -15.10
N ALA A 660 6.77 14.66 -14.85
CA ALA A 660 8.06 14.98 -14.23
C ALA A 660 7.95 15.41 -12.76
N ASP A 661 9.01 15.18 -11.99
CA ASP A 661 9.19 15.62 -10.61
C ASP A 661 10.56 16.28 -10.42
N TYR A 662 10.63 17.27 -9.52
CA TYR A 662 11.87 17.97 -9.19
C TYR A 662 12.70 17.17 -8.17
N SER A 663 13.98 16.94 -8.47
CA SER A 663 14.89 16.16 -7.63
C SER A 663 15.88 17.02 -6.84
N GLY A 664 16.17 18.24 -7.29
CA GLY A 664 17.09 19.15 -6.61
C GLY A 664 17.99 19.95 -7.54
N ILE A 665 18.97 20.65 -6.97
CA ILE A 665 19.89 21.52 -7.70
C ILE A 665 21.16 20.75 -8.05
N ALA A 666 21.71 20.99 -9.25
CA ALA A 666 22.99 20.45 -9.66
C ALA A 666 24.13 21.05 -8.81
N ARG A 667 25.04 20.20 -8.30
CA ARG A 667 26.19 20.63 -7.48
C ARG A 667 26.98 21.74 -8.19
N ASN A 668 27.22 22.84 -7.47
CA ASN A 668 27.97 24.08 -7.81
C ASN A 668 27.15 25.39 -7.82
N ASN A 669 25.87 25.41 -7.43
CA ASN A 669 25.09 26.66 -7.33
C ASN A 669 24.33 26.78 -6.01
N GLU A 670 24.43 27.95 -5.36
CA GLU A 670 23.68 28.35 -4.16
C GLU A 670 22.34 29.00 -4.54
N LEU A 671 21.53 28.33 -5.37
CA LEU A 671 20.18 28.81 -5.70
C LEU A 671 19.20 28.29 -4.65
N THR A 672 18.19 29.10 -4.28
CA THR A 672 17.10 28.63 -3.41
C THR A 672 15.86 28.47 -4.27
N CYS A 673 15.24 27.28 -4.25
CA CYS A 673 14.03 27.00 -5.03
C CYS A 673 12.90 26.49 -4.14
N SER A 674 11.69 27.02 -4.34
CA SER A 674 10.43 26.49 -3.81
C SER A 674 9.67 25.72 -4.89
N TYR A 675 9.04 24.62 -4.47
CA TYR A 675 8.18 23.83 -5.33
C TYR A 675 6.73 24.07 -4.91
N GLU A 676 5.92 24.57 -5.84
CA GLU A 676 4.58 25.08 -5.58
C GLU A 676 3.56 24.51 -6.57
N THR A 677 2.27 24.58 -6.21
CA THR A 677 1.19 24.06 -7.04
C THR A 677 0.00 25.01 -6.97
N GLU A 678 -0.36 25.58 -8.11
CA GLU A 678 -1.47 26.53 -8.24
C GLU A 678 -2.35 26.07 -9.39
N ASN A 679 -3.67 25.99 -9.18
CA ASN A 679 -4.64 25.56 -10.18
C ASN A 679 -4.27 24.24 -10.89
N GLN A 680 -3.75 23.24 -10.14
CA GLN A 680 -3.26 21.94 -10.63
C GLN A 680 -1.99 21.98 -11.50
N THR A 681 -1.53 23.16 -11.91
CA THR A 681 -0.21 23.36 -12.54
C THR A 681 0.88 23.37 -11.49
N ARG A 682 1.91 22.55 -11.71
CA ARG A 682 3.04 22.38 -10.81
C ARG A 682 4.19 23.22 -11.35
N TYR A 683 4.75 24.09 -10.52
CA TYR A 683 5.87 24.93 -10.91
C TYR A 683 6.95 24.97 -9.85
N LEU A 684 8.15 25.28 -10.30
CA LEU A 684 9.31 25.54 -9.47
C LEU A 684 9.61 27.03 -9.58
N SER A 685 9.64 27.73 -8.45
CA SER A 685 10.16 29.10 -8.37
C SER A 685 11.56 29.05 -7.76
N CYS A 686 12.53 29.69 -8.39
CA CYS A 686 13.90 29.78 -7.88
C CYS A 686 14.37 31.23 -7.78
N ASP A 687 14.87 31.63 -6.62
CA ASP A 687 15.35 32.99 -6.37
C ASP A 687 16.61 33.30 -7.21
N LEU A 688 16.53 34.33 -8.05
CA LEU A 688 17.65 34.85 -8.86
C LEU A 688 18.30 36.10 -8.23
N GLY A 689 17.64 36.73 -7.27
CA GLY A 689 18.17 37.84 -6.49
C GLY A 689 17.13 38.93 -6.21
N ASN A 690 17.33 39.69 -5.13
CA ASN A 690 16.46 40.81 -4.76
C ASN A 690 17.25 42.06 -4.33
N PRO A 691 17.46 43.04 -5.23
CA PRO A 691 17.22 42.97 -6.67
C PRO A 691 18.29 42.15 -7.40
N MET A 692 17.93 41.52 -8.53
CA MET A 692 18.89 41.06 -9.53
C MET A 692 19.44 42.28 -10.26
N LYS A 693 20.68 42.66 -9.94
CA LYS A 693 21.32 43.89 -10.41
C LYS A 693 21.47 43.91 -11.94
N SER A 694 21.52 45.12 -12.50
CA SER A 694 21.91 45.35 -13.89
C SER A 694 23.26 44.68 -14.21
N GLY A 695 23.37 44.03 -15.36
CA GLY A 695 24.56 43.30 -15.83
C GLY A 695 24.78 41.93 -15.20
N THR A 696 23.88 41.44 -14.33
CA THR A 696 24.02 40.12 -13.70
C THR A 696 23.80 39.01 -14.72
N SER A 697 24.70 38.01 -14.76
CA SER A 697 24.53 36.76 -15.52
C SER A 697 24.81 35.56 -14.61
N LEU A 698 23.84 34.65 -14.48
CA LEU A 698 23.86 33.52 -13.55
C LEU A 698 23.61 32.21 -14.29
N TRP A 699 24.45 31.21 -14.06
CA TRP A 699 24.28 29.85 -14.57
C TRP A 699 23.82 28.92 -13.46
N ALA A 700 22.71 28.20 -13.67
CA ALA A 700 22.26 27.21 -12.70
C ALA A 700 21.70 25.95 -13.35
N GLY A 701 21.77 24.82 -12.63
CA GLY A 701 21.34 23.51 -13.10
C GLY A 701 20.28 22.93 -12.18
N LEU A 702 19.17 22.45 -12.75
CA LEU A 702 18.03 21.86 -12.06
C LEU A 702 17.90 20.40 -12.47
N ARG A 703 17.73 19.50 -11.50
CA ARG A 703 17.57 18.06 -11.72
C ARG A 703 16.10 17.66 -11.61
N PHE A 704 15.68 16.80 -12.53
CA PHE A 704 14.33 16.26 -12.60
C PHE A 704 14.37 14.75 -12.83
N THR A 705 13.31 14.07 -12.43
CA THR A 705 13.00 12.69 -12.80
C THR A 705 11.68 12.64 -13.55
N VAL A 706 11.50 11.69 -14.47
CA VAL A 706 10.26 11.54 -15.26
C VAL A 706 9.67 10.14 -15.08
N PRO A 707 9.17 9.79 -13.88
CA PRO A 707 8.73 8.42 -13.56
C PRO A 707 7.37 8.04 -14.15
N ARG A 708 6.55 9.02 -14.56
CA ARG A 708 5.14 8.80 -14.94
C ARG A 708 4.89 8.91 -16.44
N LEU A 709 5.83 8.46 -17.27
CA LEU A 709 5.67 8.49 -18.72
C LEU A 709 4.49 7.61 -19.17
N LYS A 710 3.62 8.20 -20.00
CA LYS A 710 2.52 7.51 -20.69
C LYS A 710 2.81 7.43 -22.18
N ASP A 711 2.23 6.45 -22.86
CA ASP A 711 2.38 6.25 -24.31
C ASP A 711 1.42 7.11 -25.15
N THR A 712 0.60 7.95 -24.51
CA THR A 712 -0.35 8.87 -25.17
C THR A 712 0.35 10.05 -25.84
N HIS A 713 1.48 10.51 -25.30
CA HIS A 713 2.19 11.70 -25.78
C HIS A 713 3.59 11.34 -26.29
N LYS A 714 3.92 11.80 -27.50
CA LYS A 714 5.26 11.59 -28.11
C LYS A 714 6.34 12.50 -27.51
N THR A 715 5.94 13.56 -26.80
CA THR A 715 6.86 14.55 -26.24
C THR A 715 6.44 15.02 -24.87
N VAL A 716 7.41 15.31 -24.02
CA VAL A 716 7.24 15.95 -22.69
C VAL A 716 7.86 17.35 -22.73
N GLN A 717 7.16 18.38 -22.27
CA GLN A 717 7.59 19.78 -22.39
C GLN A 717 7.73 20.47 -21.04
N PHE A 718 8.81 21.21 -20.85
CA PHE A 718 9.04 22.17 -19.76
C PHE A 718 8.95 23.59 -20.31
N GLU A 719 8.51 24.55 -19.49
CA GLU A 719 8.49 25.97 -19.87
C GLU A 719 9.22 26.79 -18.81
N LEU A 720 10.18 27.62 -19.23
CA LEU A 720 11.02 28.43 -18.35
C LEU A 720 10.79 29.92 -18.63
N GLN A 721 10.66 30.73 -17.58
CA GLN A 721 10.47 32.18 -17.68
C GLN A 721 11.05 32.88 -16.45
N ILE A 722 11.71 34.03 -16.61
CA ILE A 722 12.10 34.91 -15.49
C ILE A 722 10.98 35.89 -15.19
N ARG A 723 10.64 36.09 -13.93
CA ARG A 723 9.63 37.05 -13.47
C ARG A 723 10.20 37.96 -12.38
N SER A 724 9.74 39.20 -12.33
CA SER A 724 10.02 40.19 -11.29
C SER A 724 8.75 40.95 -10.91
N LYS A 725 8.81 41.76 -9.85
CA LYS A 725 7.68 42.59 -9.37
C LYS A 725 7.73 44.05 -9.83
N ASN A 726 8.62 44.38 -10.76
CA ASN A 726 8.70 45.72 -11.34
C ASN A 726 7.39 46.06 -12.08
N GLU A 727 7.02 47.34 -12.19
CA GLU A 727 5.83 47.75 -12.97
C GLU A 727 6.08 47.63 -14.47
N ASN A 728 7.31 47.90 -14.91
CA ASN A 728 7.71 47.88 -16.30
C ASN A 728 8.65 46.70 -16.57
N ASN A 729 8.44 46.03 -17.71
CA ASN A 729 9.26 44.91 -18.21
C ASN A 729 9.54 43.80 -17.17
N SER A 730 8.49 43.38 -16.44
CA SER A 730 8.57 42.44 -15.32
C SER A 730 8.82 40.98 -15.68
N HIS A 731 8.87 40.63 -16.97
CA HIS A 731 8.95 39.23 -17.41
C HIS A 731 9.88 39.07 -18.60
N SER A 732 10.60 37.94 -18.65
CA SER A 732 11.28 37.50 -19.87
C SER A 732 10.33 36.79 -20.83
N GLU A 733 10.81 36.50 -22.04
CA GLU A 733 10.18 35.54 -22.95
C GLU A 733 10.13 34.13 -22.33
N VAL A 734 9.13 33.34 -22.76
CA VAL A 734 8.96 31.94 -22.34
C VAL A 734 9.78 31.03 -23.24
N VAL A 735 10.64 30.21 -22.65
CA VAL A 735 11.50 29.26 -23.36
C VAL A 735 10.98 27.83 -23.16
N PRO A 736 10.38 27.19 -24.19
CA PRO A 736 9.92 25.81 -24.10
C PRO A 736 11.05 24.81 -24.38
N TYR A 737 11.14 23.76 -23.57
CA TYR A 737 12.09 22.65 -23.73
C TYR A 737 11.34 21.33 -23.91
N LYS A 738 11.53 20.67 -25.06
CA LYS A 738 10.81 19.45 -25.45
C LYS A 738 11.74 18.22 -25.41
N LEU A 739 11.27 17.15 -24.78
CA LEU A 739 11.89 15.82 -24.73
C LEU A 739 11.10 14.84 -25.58
N GLU A 740 11.77 13.97 -26.32
CA GLU A 740 11.14 12.91 -27.10
C GLU A 740 10.95 11.64 -26.26
N VAL A 741 9.75 11.06 -26.31
CA VAL A 741 9.44 9.80 -25.63
C VAL A 741 9.77 8.63 -26.58
N VAL A 742 10.64 7.73 -26.14
CA VAL A 742 11.16 6.63 -26.95
C VAL A 742 10.87 5.29 -26.28
N VAL A 743 10.52 4.31 -27.10
CA VAL A 743 10.35 2.91 -26.67
C VAL A 743 11.62 2.15 -27.04
N GLN A 744 12.27 1.56 -26.03
CA GLN A 744 13.48 0.75 -26.20
C GLN A 744 13.41 -0.51 -25.34
N ALA A 745 13.50 -1.66 -26.00
CA ALA A 745 13.65 -2.96 -25.35
C ALA A 745 14.99 -3.57 -25.76
N ASP A 746 15.72 -4.12 -24.79
CA ASP A 746 17.00 -4.79 -25.00
C ASP A 746 16.80 -6.27 -24.65
N VAL A 747 16.49 -7.07 -25.68
CA VAL A 747 16.14 -8.47 -25.52
C VAL A 747 17.35 -9.34 -25.83
N ILE A 748 17.72 -10.22 -24.92
CA ILE A 748 18.84 -11.16 -25.04
C ILE A 748 18.31 -12.59 -25.01
N LEU A 749 18.82 -13.44 -25.91
CA LEU A 749 18.56 -14.87 -25.92
C LEU A 749 19.78 -15.65 -25.42
N GLN A 750 19.61 -16.34 -24.31
CA GLN A 750 20.59 -17.23 -23.71
C GLN A 750 20.23 -18.69 -24.00
N GLY A 751 21.23 -19.57 -24.01
CA GLY A 751 20.98 -20.99 -24.21
C GLY A 751 22.14 -21.87 -23.75
N VAL A 752 21.81 -23.03 -23.16
CA VAL A 752 22.77 -23.99 -22.58
C VAL A 752 22.38 -25.44 -22.89
N SER A 753 23.37 -26.34 -22.96
CA SER A 753 23.18 -27.80 -23.09
C SER A 753 23.50 -28.50 -21.77
N ARG A 754 22.68 -29.48 -21.37
CA ARG A 754 22.88 -30.35 -20.20
C ARG A 754 22.74 -31.82 -20.63
N PRO A 755 23.81 -32.64 -20.57
CA PRO A 755 25.19 -32.28 -20.24
C PRO A 755 25.83 -31.35 -21.31
N ASP A 756 26.94 -30.71 -20.95
CA ASP A 756 27.73 -29.86 -21.84
C ASP A 756 28.44 -30.67 -22.94
N LYS A 757 28.70 -31.96 -22.70
CA LYS A 757 29.26 -32.93 -23.65
C LYS A 757 28.76 -34.34 -23.36
N VAL A 758 28.74 -35.19 -24.38
CA VAL A 758 28.31 -36.59 -24.27
C VAL A 758 29.44 -37.53 -24.65
N PHE A 759 29.82 -38.43 -23.74
CA PHE A 759 30.80 -39.48 -23.99
C PHE A 759 30.15 -40.74 -24.57
N PHE A 760 30.85 -41.42 -25.49
CA PHE A 760 30.39 -42.63 -26.16
C PHE A 760 31.53 -43.67 -26.21
N PRO A 761 31.27 -44.98 -25.96
CA PRO A 761 29.97 -45.57 -25.62
C PRO A 761 29.57 -45.28 -24.16
N PRO A 762 28.27 -45.07 -23.88
CA PRO A 762 27.77 -44.94 -22.52
C PRO A 762 27.90 -46.27 -21.75
N ALA A 763 28.15 -46.17 -20.44
CA ALA A 763 28.33 -47.33 -19.57
C ALA A 763 27.05 -48.21 -19.56
N ASN A 764 27.22 -49.53 -19.63
CA ASN A 764 26.16 -50.54 -19.54
C ASN A 764 25.12 -50.58 -20.68
N TRP A 765 25.31 -49.85 -21.79
CA TRP A 765 24.38 -49.89 -22.92
C TRP A 765 24.57 -51.15 -23.78
N LYS A 766 23.46 -51.80 -24.18
CA LYS A 766 23.44 -52.98 -25.05
C LYS A 766 22.58 -52.68 -26.29
N VAL A 767 22.99 -53.21 -27.44
CA VAL A 767 22.26 -53.00 -28.70
C VAL A 767 20.97 -53.83 -28.71
N THR A 768 19.82 -53.18 -28.53
CA THR A 768 18.48 -53.79 -28.63
C THR A 768 17.77 -53.32 -29.92
N LYS A 769 16.96 -54.20 -30.52
CA LYS A 769 16.18 -53.90 -31.75
C LYS A 769 14.75 -53.39 -31.45
N ASN A 770 14.25 -53.60 -30.24
CA ASN A 770 12.96 -53.10 -29.77
C ASN A 770 13.22 -52.05 -28.68
N TYR A 771 12.90 -50.80 -28.98
CA TYR A 771 13.04 -49.68 -28.03
C TYR A 771 11.76 -49.62 -27.18
N GLY A 772 11.87 -49.87 -25.87
CA GLY A 772 10.74 -49.76 -24.94
C GLY A 772 10.92 -48.62 -23.94
N VAL A 773 12.17 -48.37 -23.53
CA VAL A 773 12.53 -47.40 -22.48
C VAL A 773 13.59 -46.42 -23.02
N GLU A 774 13.64 -45.20 -22.46
CA GLU A 774 14.57 -44.14 -22.90
C GLU A 774 16.05 -44.61 -22.96
N GLN A 775 16.45 -45.46 -22.02
CA GLN A 775 17.80 -46.00 -21.88
C GLN A 775 18.21 -46.91 -23.07
N ASP A 776 17.24 -47.48 -23.79
CA ASP A 776 17.50 -48.31 -24.97
C ASP A 776 17.95 -47.46 -26.18
N VAL A 777 17.51 -46.20 -26.24
CA VAL A 777 17.80 -45.26 -27.33
C VAL A 777 19.16 -44.59 -27.11
N GLY A 778 19.38 -44.03 -25.92
CA GLY A 778 20.66 -43.48 -25.49
C GLY A 778 20.58 -42.37 -24.44
N PRO A 779 21.70 -41.66 -24.17
CA PRO A 779 21.75 -40.64 -23.13
C PRO A 779 20.86 -39.44 -23.48
N VAL A 780 20.24 -38.87 -22.45
CA VAL A 780 19.43 -37.66 -22.53
C VAL A 780 20.32 -36.43 -22.68
N VAL A 781 19.93 -35.51 -23.57
CA VAL A 781 20.51 -34.19 -23.78
C VAL A 781 19.40 -33.15 -23.70
N GLU A 782 19.50 -32.24 -22.74
CA GLU A 782 18.54 -31.15 -22.52
C GLU A 782 19.14 -29.83 -23.02
N HIS A 783 18.44 -29.14 -23.93
CA HIS A 783 18.77 -27.78 -24.35
C HIS A 783 17.79 -26.81 -23.69
N ILE A 784 18.32 -25.80 -22.99
CA ILE A 784 17.54 -24.78 -22.30
C ILE A 784 17.79 -23.46 -23.01
N TYR A 785 16.72 -22.75 -23.37
CA TYR A 785 16.75 -21.44 -23.99
C TYR A 785 16.00 -20.43 -23.11
N GLU A 786 16.64 -19.34 -22.77
CA GLU A 786 16.07 -18.29 -21.92
C GLU A 786 16.10 -16.96 -22.66
N LEU A 787 14.94 -16.33 -22.79
CA LEU A 787 14.81 -15.00 -23.36
C LEU A 787 14.66 -14.01 -22.20
N VAL A 788 15.48 -12.95 -22.17
CA VAL A 788 15.49 -11.93 -21.10
C VAL A 788 15.39 -10.54 -21.73
N ASN A 789 14.53 -9.66 -21.21
CA ASN A 789 14.51 -8.25 -21.60
C ASN A 789 15.15 -7.42 -20.49
N ASN A 790 16.33 -6.87 -20.78
CA ASN A 790 17.07 -5.96 -19.92
C ASN A 790 16.71 -4.49 -20.19
N GLY A 791 15.96 -4.21 -21.25
CA GLY A 791 15.56 -2.85 -21.59
C GLY A 791 14.41 -2.33 -20.72
N PRO A 792 14.26 -1.00 -20.65
CA PRO A 792 13.24 -0.37 -19.80
C PRO A 792 11.81 -0.62 -20.30
N SER A 793 11.60 -0.72 -21.62
CA SER A 793 10.27 -0.89 -22.20
C SER A 793 9.82 -2.36 -22.21
N ARG A 794 8.54 -2.59 -21.89
CA ARG A 794 7.90 -3.91 -21.91
C ARG A 794 7.67 -4.41 -23.33
N ILE A 795 7.68 -5.74 -23.49
CA ILE A 795 7.34 -6.42 -24.75
C ILE A 795 6.04 -7.20 -24.56
N SER A 796 5.25 -7.29 -25.63
CA SER A 796 3.93 -7.95 -25.57
C SER A 796 3.83 -9.20 -26.43
N HIS A 797 4.45 -9.22 -27.61
CA HIS A 797 4.47 -10.39 -28.49
C HIS A 797 5.88 -10.60 -29.04
N THR A 798 6.44 -11.76 -28.76
CA THR A 798 7.72 -12.20 -29.34
C THR A 798 7.56 -13.58 -29.97
N LEU A 799 8.10 -13.73 -31.18
CA LEU A 799 8.21 -15.00 -31.87
C LEU A 799 9.59 -15.61 -31.59
N LEU A 800 9.62 -16.79 -30.99
CA LEU A 800 10.83 -17.61 -30.83
C LEU A 800 10.74 -18.81 -31.77
N GLU A 801 11.73 -18.99 -32.63
CA GLU A 801 11.86 -20.09 -33.59
C GLU A 801 13.08 -20.94 -33.27
N LEU A 802 12.88 -22.23 -33.01
CA LEU A 802 13.96 -23.19 -32.78
C LEU A 802 14.14 -24.17 -33.94
N ARG A 803 15.41 -24.35 -34.35
CA ARG A 803 15.82 -25.30 -35.40
C ARG A 803 16.89 -26.25 -34.87
N CYS A 804 16.56 -27.54 -34.80
CA CYS A 804 17.46 -28.62 -34.36
C CYS A 804 17.58 -29.72 -35.43
N PRO A 805 18.76 -30.33 -35.61
CA PRO A 805 18.99 -31.40 -36.59
C PRO A 805 18.49 -32.74 -36.06
N LEU A 806 17.29 -33.15 -36.48
CA LEU A 806 16.69 -34.42 -36.04
C LEU A 806 17.16 -35.63 -36.87
N ARG A 807 17.47 -35.45 -38.16
CA ARG A 807 17.86 -36.54 -39.07
C ARG A 807 19.06 -36.14 -39.94
N VAL A 808 19.91 -37.13 -40.24
CA VAL A 808 21.04 -36.99 -41.17
C VAL A 808 21.04 -38.20 -42.10
N GLN A 809 21.02 -37.98 -43.42
CA GLN A 809 21.03 -39.05 -44.45
C GLN A 809 19.94 -40.14 -44.25
N GLY A 810 18.75 -39.76 -43.78
CA GLY A 810 17.63 -40.69 -43.56
C GLY A 810 17.66 -41.43 -42.21
N GLN A 811 18.70 -41.27 -41.39
CA GLN A 811 18.81 -41.85 -40.06
C GLN A 811 18.58 -40.78 -38.97
N THR A 812 17.88 -41.15 -37.89
CA THR A 812 17.57 -40.26 -36.76
C THR A 812 18.80 -40.02 -35.87
N LEU A 813 19.15 -38.76 -35.64
CA LEU A 813 20.33 -38.33 -34.89
C LEU A 813 19.94 -37.91 -33.45
N LEU A 814 18.96 -37.01 -33.36
CA LEU A 814 18.33 -36.56 -32.13
C LEU A 814 16.86 -36.95 -32.17
N TYR A 815 16.42 -37.63 -31.13
CA TYR A 815 15.05 -38.06 -30.92
C TYR A 815 14.39 -37.11 -29.90
N PRO A 816 13.48 -36.22 -30.31
CA PRO A 816 12.82 -35.29 -29.39
C PRO A 816 11.80 -36.04 -28.53
N LEU A 817 11.97 -35.98 -27.22
CA LEU A 817 11.05 -36.59 -26.24
C LEU A 817 9.92 -35.62 -25.91
N GLU A 818 10.28 -34.52 -25.26
CA GLU A 818 9.36 -33.53 -24.70
C GLU A 818 9.98 -32.14 -24.67
N PHE A 819 9.14 -31.12 -24.54
CA PHE A 819 9.56 -29.77 -24.19
C PHE A 819 8.72 -29.29 -23.01
N SER A 820 9.34 -28.55 -22.11
CA SER A 820 8.68 -27.91 -20.97
C SER A 820 8.86 -26.39 -21.06
N ILE A 821 7.83 -25.68 -20.66
CA ILE A 821 7.73 -24.24 -20.78
C ILE A 821 7.52 -23.65 -19.39
N GLU A 822 8.29 -22.61 -19.06
CA GLU A 822 8.12 -21.83 -17.84
C GLU A 822 7.77 -20.37 -18.22
N GLY A 823 6.47 -20.03 -18.22
CA GLY A 823 5.98 -18.66 -18.50
C GLY A 823 4.77 -18.60 -19.46
N PRO A 824 4.30 -17.39 -19.83
CA PRO A 824 3.17 -17.17 -20.75
C PRO A 824 3.60 -17.37 -22.21
N ILE A 825 4.03 -18.57 -22.54
CA ILE A 825 4.61 -18.97 -23.83
C ILE A 825 3.73 -20.08 -24.41
N ASN A 826 3.14 -19.83 -25.57
CA ASN A 826 2.42 -20.86 -26.32
C ASN A 826 3.28 -21.34 -27.47
N CYS A 827 3.80 -22.56 -27.36
CA CYS A 827 4.59 -23.18 -28.43
C CYS A 827 3.73 -24.11 -29.28
N THR A 828 3.90 -24.01 -30.59
CA THR A 828 3.29 -24.90 -31.58
C THR A 828 4.35 -25.68 -32.33
N SER A 829 3.95 -26.83 -32.82
CA SER A 829 4.84 -27.93 -33.11
C SER A 829 4.16 -28.81 -34.21
N ASP A 830 4.78 -28.95 -35.40
CA ASP A 830 4.57 -29.98 -36.46
C ASP A 830 4.89 -31.52 -36.20
N LYS A 831 3.89 -32.34 -35.86
CA LYS A 831 3.67 -33.82 -36.09
C LYS A 831 4.70 -34.99 -35.90
N ASN A 832 5.96 -34.85 -35.48
CA ASN A 832 6.94 -35.98 -35.34
C ASN A 832 7.56 -36.28 -33.92
N MET A 833 6.93 -35.87 -32.81
CA MET A 833 7.52 -35.96 -31.44
C MET A 833 7.13 -37.25 -30.75
N ASN A 834 8.06 -37.82 -29.98
CA ASN A 834 7.95 -39.14 -29.36
C ASN A 834 7.23 -40.20 -30.22
N HIS A 835 7.55 -40.28 -31.52
CA HIS A 835 6.86 -41.17 -32.47
C HIS A 835 7.02 -42.67 -32.17
N LEU A 836 7.94 -43.06 -31.29
CA LEU A 836 8.14 -44.42 -30.81
C LEU A 836 7.37 -44.72 -29.51
N HIS A 837 6.58 -43.76 -28.99
CA HIS A 837 5.77 -43.90 -27.77
C HIS A 837 6.52 -44.49 -26.57
N LEU A 838 7.75 -44.01 -26.32
CA LEU A 838 8.56 -44.47 -25.18
C LEU A 838 7.87 -44.03 -23.87
N GLU A 839 7.83 -44.93 -22.87
CA GLU A 839 7.25 -44.63 -21.55
C GLU A 839 8.13 -43.61 -20.80
N VAL A 840 7.62 -42.39 -20.65
CA VAL A 840 8.23 -41.30 -19.88
C VAL A 840 7.55 -41.25 -18.51
N SER A 841 8.31 -41.03 -17.44
CA SER A 841 7.74 -40.82 -16.11
C SER A 841 6.97 -39.47 -16.05
N VAL A 842 5.66 -39.52 -16.36
CA VAL A 842 4.50 -38.63 -16.04
C VAL A 842 4.76 -37.10 -16.12
N LEU A 843 4.15 -36.26 -17.01
CA LEU A 843 2.72 -35.93 -17.25
C LEU A 843 2.56 -35.23 -18.65
N GLN A 844 1.39 -35.39 -19.30
CA GLN A 844 1.05 -35.12 -20.73
C GLN A 844 1.16 -33.67 -21.27
N THR A 845 1.55 -33.50 -22.55
CA THR A 845 0.76 -32.94 -23.71
C THR A 845 1.56 -32.84 -25.04
N ASP A 846 0.84 -32.70 -26.17
CA ASP A 846 1.15 -33.15 -27.54
C ASP A 846 2.15 -32.36 -28.46
N SER A 847 2.86 -33.16 -29.28
CA SER A 847 3.55 -33.08 -30.60
C SER A 847 4.13 -31.81 -31.30
N CYS A 848 5.49 -31.63 -31.24
CA CYS A 848 6.60 -31.59 -32.30
C CYS A 848 7.12 -30.45 -33.25
N THR A 849 8.37 -29.91 -33.27
CA THR A 849 9.09 -29.24 -34.44
C THR A 849 8.56 -27.96 -35.12
N PRO A 850 9.42 -27.24 -35.91
CA PRO A 850 10.12 -26.05 -35.42
C PRO A 850 9.29 -25.35 -34.35
N LEU A 851 9.79 -25.32 -33.12
CA LEU A 851 9.04 -24.71 -32.02
C LEU A 851 8.86 -23.22 -32.37
N ARG A 852 7.63 -22.87 -32.79
CA ARG A 852 7.20 -21.48 -32.92
C ARG A 852 6.47 -21.16 -31.64
N CYS A 853 7.14 -20.42 -30.78
CA CYS A 853 6.57 -19.96 -29.54
C CYS A 853 6.16 -18.50 -29.68
N ILE A 854 4.88 -18.22 -29.44
CA ILE A 854 4.37 -16.87 -29.27
C ILE A 854 4.38 -16.59 -27.78
N THR A 855 5.11 -15.55 -27.37
CA THR A 855 5.31 -15.24 -25.96
C THR A 855 4.72 -13.89 -25.60
N GLY A 856 3.96 -13.87 -24.49
CA GLY A 856 3.38 -12.67 -23.86
C GLY A 856 4.29 -12.01 -22.82
N GLY A 857 5.43 -12.63 -22.54
CA GLY A 857 6.32 -12.30 -21.41
C GLY A 857 7.34 -13.41 -21.17
N LEU A 858 8.48 -13.04 -20.61
CA LEU A 858 9.74 -13.80 -20.62
C LEU A 858 9.88 -14.72 -19.40
N ARG A 859 10.36 -15.97 -19.55
CA ARG A 859 11.12 -16.68 -18.47
C ARG A 859 11.91 -17.96 -18.79
N SER A 860 11.49 -18.98 -19.55
CA SER A 860 12.40 -20.09 -19.94
C SER A 860 11.71 -21.15 -20.82
N LEU A 861 12.44 -21.74 -21.78
CA LEU A 861 12.01 -22.87 -22.61
C LEU A 861 13.05 -24.01 -22.48
N ARG A 862 12.63 -25.18 -22.01
CA ARG A 862 13.51 -26.37 -21.90
C ARG A 862 13.06 -27.46 -22.86
N ILE A 863 14.00 -28.10 -23.52
CA ILE A 863 13.71 -29.16 -24.50
C ILE A 863 14.61 -30.34 -24.26
N ARG A 864 14.02 -31.52 -24.15
CA ARG A 864 14.72 -32.79 -23.91
C ARG A 864 14.78 -33.62 -25.17
N PHE A 865 15.99 -34.03 -25.51
CA PHE A 865 16.29 -34.92 -26.61
C PHE A 865 16.94 -36.20 -26.09
N LEU A 866 16.59 -37.35 -26.67
CA LEU A 866 17.40 -38.56 -26.60
C LEU A 866 18.32 -38.64 -27.82
N LYS A 867 19.50 -39.23 -27.62
CA LYS A 867 20.45 -39.45 -28.71
C LYS A 867 20.43 -40.92 -29.13
N LEU A 868 20.25 -41.20 -30.42
CA LEU A 868 20.20 -42.59 -30.92
C LEU A 868 21.61 -43.19 -31.04
N LEU A 869 21.96 -44.14 -30.17
CA LEU A 869 23.30 -44.72 -30.09
C LEU A 869 23.66 -45.61 -31.30
N HIS A 870 22.66 -46.19 -31.99
CA HIS A 870 22.88 -47.06 -33.16
C HIS A 870 23.59 -46.35 -34.33
N TYR A 871 23.24 -45.07 -34.59
CA TYR A 871 23.85 -44.27 -35.67
C TYR A 871 25.36 -44.06 -35.46
N PHE A 872 25.75 -43.73 -34.23
CA PHE A 872 27.15 -43.45 -33.90
C PHE A 872 28.00 -44.73 -33.93
N PHE A 873 27.43 -45.89 -33.58
CA PHE A 873 28.13 -47.18 -33.64
C PHE A 873 28.54 -47.58 -35.07
N GLN A 874 27.70 -47.29 -36.08
CA GLN A 874 28.02 -47.57 -37.49
C GLN A 874 29.20 -46.75 -38.01
N ARG A 875 29.56 -45.65 -37.33
CA ARG A 875 30.66 -44.74 -37.72
C ARG A 875 31.57 -44.47 -36.52
N ALA A 876 32.15 -45.54 -36.00
CA ALA A 876 33.03 -45.51 -34.84
C ALA A 876 34.20 -44.52 -34.98
N TYR A 877 34.58 -43.88 -33.88
CA TYR A 877 35.74 -42.98 -33.74
C TYR A 877 35.70 -41.63 -34.49
N LYS A 878 34.53 -41.19 -34.99
CA LYS A 878 34.34 -39.81 -35.48
C LYS A 878 33.70 -38.92 -34.40
N GLN A 879 34.28 -37.74 -34.18
CA GLN A 879 33.69 -36.71 -33.32
C GLN A 879 32.54 -36.01 -34.05
N TYR A 880 31.45 -35.74 -33.34
CA TYR A 880 30.28 -35.03 -33.87
C TYR A 880 29.93 -33.87 -32.95
N VAL A 881 29.40 -32.78 -33.50
CA VAL A 881 28.85 -31.67 -32.73
C VAL A 881 27.40 -31.51 -33.11
N LEU A 882 26.53 -31.58 -32.11
CA LEU A 882 25.09 -31.37 -32.27
C LEU A 882 24.83 -29.89 -32.06
N GLU A 883 24.28 -29.20 -33.06
CA GLU A 883 24.03 -27.75 -32.99
C GLU A 883 22.54 -27.46 -33.17
N CYS A 884 21.95 -26.74 -32.24
CA CYS A 884 20.58 -26.21 -32.34
C CYS A 884 20.60 -24.67 -32.38
N LEU A 885 19.90 -24.09 -33.35
CA LEU A 885 19.80 -22.65 -33.56
C LEU A 885 18.43 -22.14 -33.12
N ALA A 886 18.42 -21.22 -32.15
CA ALA A 886 17.23 -20.48 -31.74
C ALA A 886 17.30 -19.04 -32.25
N ARG A 887 16.19 -18.53 -32.78
CA ARG A 887 16.03 -17.15 -33.27
C ARG A 887 14.83 -16.51 -32.58
N TYR A 888 14.93 -15.24 -32.22
CA TYR A 888 13.79 -14.48 -31.71
C TYR A 888 13.57 -13.19 -32.50
N SER A 889 12.31 -12.77 -32.60
CA SER A 889 11.90 -11.49 -33.18
C SER A 889 10.73 -10.92 -32.38
N VAL A 890 10.86 -9.68 -31.91
CA VAL A 890 9.79 -8.98 -31.19
C VAL A 890 8.85 -8.36 -32.22
N GLU A 891 7.59 -8.80 -32.23
CA GLU A 891 6.59 -8.38 -33.20
C GLU A 891 5.74 -7.20 -32.71
N LYS A 892 5.39 -7.17 -31.41
CA LYS A 892 4.56 -6.10 -30.82
C LYS A 892 5.02 -5.69 -29.43
N MET A 893 4.88 -4.41 -29.16
CA MET A 893 5.02 -3.81 -27.83
C MET A 893 3.68 -3.19 -27.41
N PRO A 894 3.37 -3.12 -26.10
CA PRO A 894 2.06 -2.68 -25.60
C PRO A 894 1.85 -1.17 -25.66
N TYR A 895 2.68 -0.43 -26.41
CA TYR A 895 2.70 1.03 -26.45
C TYR A 895 2.16 1.54 -27.79
N ALA A 896 1.43 2.65 -27.76
CA ALA A 896 0.98 3.34 -28.97
C ALA A 896 2.15 3.95 -29.78
N ILE A 897 3.27 4.26 -29.13
CA ILE A 897 4.51 4.74 -29.76
C ILE A 897 5.30 3.55 -30.29
N LEU A 898 5.64 3.58 -31.59
CA LEU A 898 6.43 2.53 -32.23
C LEU A 898 7.91 2.63 -31.84
N PRO A 899 8.60 1.50 -31.58
CA PRO A 899 10.03 1.51 -31.31
C PRO A 899 10.82 1.91 -32.57
N LYS A 900 11.96 2.58 -32.39
CA LYS A 900 12.85 2.97 -33.51
C LYS A 900 13.42 1.74 -34.26
N HIS A 901 13.65 0.64 -33.54
CA HIS A 901 14.13 -0.63 -34.08
C HIS A 901 13.42 -1.79 -33.40
N ALA A 902 13.01 -2.81 -34.15
CA ALA A 902 12.44 -4.04 -33.60
C ALA A 902 13.54 -4.99 -33.11
N PRO A 903 13.61 -5.34 -31.82
CA PRO A 903 14.65 -6.24 -31.31
C PRO A 903 14.55 -7.63 -31.95
N SER A 904 15.68 -8.14 -32.44
CA SER A 904 15.79 -9.50 -32.97
C SER A 904 17.21 -10.03 -32.76
N GLY A 905 17.34 -11.35 -32.65
CA GLY A 905 18.63 -11.98 -32.39
C GLY A 905 18.56 -13.51 -32.46
N HIS A 906 19.70 -14.16 -32.25
CA HIS A 906 19.79 -15.61 -32.32
C HIS A 906 20.85 -16.17 -31.37
N LYS A 907 20.70 -17.43 -31.00
CA LYS A 907 21.64 -18.17 -30.15
C LYS A 907 21.81 -19.60 -30.65
N GLN A 908 23.06 -20.02 -30.79
CA GLN A 908 23.43 -21.41 -31.06
C GLN A 908 23.79 -22.12 -29.76
N VAL A 909 23.24 -23.31 -29.57
CA VAL A 909 23.58 -24.23 -28.47
C VAL A 909 24.19 -25.48 -29.07
N VAL A 910 25.37 -25.85 -28.58
CA VAL A 910 26.16 -26.98 -29.09
C VAL A 910 26.34 -28.06 -28.04
N THR A 911 26.26 -29.32 -28.45
CA THR A 911 26.59 -30.50 -27.63
C THR A 911 27.59 -31.38 -28.37
N PRO A 912 28.89 -31.32 -28.03
CA PRO A 912 29.90 -32.22 -28.58
C PRO A 912 29.70 -33.67 -28.12
N VAL A 913 29.95 -34.58 -29.06
CA VAL A 913 29.95 -36.03 -28.88
C VAL A 913 31.39 -36.53 -28.98
N VAL A 914 31.90 -37.06 -27.88
CA VAL A 914 33.28 -37.50 -27.75
C VAL A 914 33.34 -39.01 -27.58
N TRP A 915 34.25 -39.67 -28.29
CA TRP A 915 34.51 -41.10 -28.10
C TRP A 915 35.51 -41.31 -26.97
N ASN A 916 35.16 -42.16 -26.02
CA ASN A 916 36.15 -42.77 -25.13
C ASN A 916 36.96 -43.74 -25.98
N LYS A 917 38.25 -43.48 -26.15
CA LYS A 917 39.16 -44.49 -26.70
C LYS A 917 39.09 -45.70 -25.75
N PRO A 918 38.96 -46.95 -26.24
CA PRO A 918 39.20 -48.09 -25.37
C PRO A 918 40.63 -47.96 -24.87
N ASP A 919 40.82 -47.99 -23.55
CA ASP A 919 42.13 -48.20 -22.97
C ASP A 919 42.68 -49.47 -23.63
N ILE A 920 43.75 -49.33 -24.41
CA ILE A 920 44.51 -50.49 -24.82
C ILE A 920 45.14 -50.99 -23.51
N GLU A 921 44.41 -51.87 -22.81
CA GLU A 921 44.99 -52.76 -21.83
C GLU A 921 46.05 -53.57 -22.57
N ASN A 922 47.26 -53.02 -22.66
CA ASN A 922 48.45 -53.78 -22.98
C ASN A 922 48.64 -54.74 -21.80
N SER A 923 47.91 -55.86 -21.80
CA SER A 923 48.15 -56.97 -20.90
C SER A 923 49.58 -57.43 -21.15
N VAL A 924 50.50 -57.05 -20.26
CA VAL A 924 51.90 -57.47 -20.34
C VAL A 924 51.91 -59.00 -20.33
N PRO A 925 52.43 -59.66 -21.38
CA PRO A 925 52.41 -61.11 -21.48
C PRO A 925 53.02 -61.75 -20.24
N LEU A 926 52.37 -62.80 -19.71
CA LEU A 926 52.80 -63.53 -18.50
C LEU A 926 54.27 -63.96 -18.53
N TRP A 927 54.85 -64.23 -19.71
CA TRP A 927 56.25 -64.59 -19.84
C TRP A 927 57.21 -63.45 -19.44
N ILE A 928 56.84 -62.19 -19.65
CA ILE A 928 57.62 -61.01 -19.22
C ILE A 928 57.59 -60.89 -17.69
N ILE A 929 56.44 -61.17 -17.07
CA ILE A 929 56.29 -61.19 -15.61
C ILE A 929 57.13 -62.33 -15.02
N ILE A 930 57.11 -63.52 -15.61
CA ILE A 930 57.92 -64.67 -15.17
C ILE A 930 59.42 -64.38 -15.34
N LEU A 931 59.85 -63.75 -16.43
CA LEU A 931 61.23 -63.32 -16.64
C LEU A 931 61.68 -62.27 -15.63
N ALA A 932 60.82 -61.30 -15.31
CA ALA A 932 61.12 -60.29 -14.30
C ALA A 932 61.28 -60.91 -12.89
N ILE A 933 60.44 -61.89 -12.54
CA ILE A 933 60.56 -62.62 -11.27
C ILE A 933 61.85 -63.43 -11.23
N LEU A 934 62.20 -64.16 -12.30
CA LEU A 934 63.44 -64.93 -12.38
C LEU A 934 64.68 -64.03 -12.29
N ALA A 935 64.69 -62.91 -13.02
CA ALA A 935 65.77 -61.93 -12.96
C ALA A 935 65.88 -61.30 -11.57
N GLY A 936 64.75 -60.98 -10.93
CA GLY A 936 64.70 -60.45 -9.57
C GLY A 936 65.24 -61.42 -8.52
N LEU A 937 64.88 -62.71 -8.61
CA LEU A 937 65.39 -63.75 -7.71
C LEU A 937 66.89 -63.98 -7.91
N LEU A 938 67.37 -63.93 -9.14
CA LEU A 938 68.80 -64.11 -9.44
C LEU A 938 69.62 -62.92 -8.93
N LEU A 939 69.10 -61.70 -9.07
CA LEU A 939 69.69 -60.49 -8.49
C LEU A 939 69.69 -60.54 -6.95
N LEU A 940 68.59 -60.99 -6.33
CA LEU A 940 68.50 -61.16 -4.87
C LEU A 940 69.52 -62.19 -4.36
N ALA A 941 69.65 -63.34 -5.03
CA ALA A 941 70.63 -64.36 -4.66
C ALA A 941 72.07 -63.84 -4.78
N LEU A 942 72.37 -63.06 -5.84
CA LEU A 942 73.66 -62.39 -6.00
C LEU A 942 73.91 -61.40 -4.85
N LEU A 943 72.89 -60.60 -4.47
CA LEU A 943 72.97 -59.63 -3.38
C LEU A 943 73.19 -60.31 -2.03
N ILE A 944 72.49 -61.42 -1.75
CA ILE A 944 72.69 -62.22 -0.54
C ILE A 944 74.10 -62.83 -0.51
N TYR A 945 74.60 -63.35 -1.64
CA TYR A 945 75.96 -63.86 -1.74
C TYR A 945 77.01 -62.78 -1.49
N VAL A 946 76.81 -61.59 -2.04
CA VAL A 946 77.65 -60.40 -1.80
C VAL A 946 77.62 -60.01 -0.32
N LEU A 947 76.43 -59.86 0.29
CA LEU A 947 76.28 -59.52 1.71
C LEU A 947 76.86 -60.59 2.65
N TYR A 948 76.76 -61.87 2.30
CA TYR A 948 77.42 -62.95 3.01
C TYR A 948 78.96 -62.86 2.92
N LYS A 949 79.50 -62.60 1.72
CA LYS A 949 80.95 -62.45 1.50
C LYS A 949 81.52 -61.19 2.19
N PHE A 950 80.73 -60.13 2.32
CA PHE A 950 81.07 -58.91 3.08
C PHE A 950 80.82 -59.02 4.60
N GLY A 951 80.52 -60.23 5.11
CA GLY A 951 80.47 -60.49 6.55
C GLY A 951 79.25 -59.92 7.28
N PHE A 952 78.21 -59.50 6.54
CA PHE A 952 77.04 -58.80 7.08
C PHE A 952 76.17 -59.66 8.02
N PHE A 953 76.19 -60.99 7.87
CA PHE A 953 75.38 -61.92 8.68
C PHE A 953 76.11 -62.52 9.90
N LYS A 954 77.27 -61.98 10.29
CA LYS A 954 77.96 -62.37 11.53
C LYS A 954 77.89 -61.24 12.55
N ARG A 955 76.93 -61.30 13.47
CA ARG A 955 77.03 -60.55 14.74
C ARG A 955 76.51 -61.34 15.94
N SER A 956 77.40 -61.39 16.92
CA SER A 956 77.28 -61.87 18.29
C SER A 956 76.27 -61.05 19.10
N LEU A 957 75.38 -61.74 19.82
CA LEU A 957 74.63 -61.17 20.95
C LEU A 957 75.60 -60.81 22.09
N PRO A 958 75.36 -59.72 22.83
CA PRO A 958 74.74 -59.92 24.14
C PRO A 958 73.78 -58.79 24.62
N TYR A 959 72.73 -59.26 25.32
CA TYR A 959 72.15 -58.76 26.58
C TYR A 959 71.85 -57.26 26.81
N GLY A 960 70.61 -57.01 27.27
CA GLY A 960 70.39 -56.13 28.44
C GLY A 960 69.42 -54.96 28.28
N THR A 961 68.16 -55.21 28.65
CA THR A 961 67.29 -54.39 29.54
C THR A 961 66.87 -52.94 29.22
N ALA A 962 65.62 -52.68 29.61
CA ALA A 962 64.98 -51.43 30.02
C ALA A 962 64.46 -50.51 28.90
N MET A 963 63.12 -50.37 28.80
CA MET A 963 62.34 -49.19 29.26
C MET A 963 62.73 -47.93 28.46
N GLU A 964 61.81 -47.22 27.79
CA GLU A 964 60.85 -46.35 28.45
C GLU A 964 59.84 -45.75 27.43
N LYS A 965 58.71 -45.30 27.96
CA LYS A 965 57.57 -44.62 27.34
C LYS A 965 57.95 -43.28 26.66
N ALA A 966 57.15 -42.88 25.66
CA ALA A 966 56.72 -41.48 25.51
C ALA A 966 55.41 -41.38 24.71
N GLN A 967 54.39 -40.81 25.34
CA GLN A 967 53.18 -40.25 24.73
C GLN A 967 53.51 -38.92 24.04
N LEU A 968 52.73 -38.49 23.03
CA LEU A 968 52.18 -37.13 22.97
C LEU A 968 51.11 -36.96 21.87
N LYS A 969 50.25 -35.97 22.14
CA LYS A 969 48.88 -35.66 21.68
C LYS A 969 48.75 -35.09 20.25
N PRO A 970 47.50 -35.00 19.74
CA PRO A 970 47.13 -34.20 18.57
C PRO A 970 46.78 -32.74 18.95
N GLN A 971 46.84 -31.82 17.98
CA GLN A 971 46.26 -30.49 18.12
C GLN A 971 45.82 -29.92 16.76
N ALA A 972 44.64 -29.28 16.78
CA ALA A 972 44.00 -28.53 15.72
C ALA A 972 44.34 -27.02 15.79
N ALA A 973 44.12 -26.30 14.69
CA ALA A 973 43.84 -24.85 14.59
C ALA A 973 43.41 -24.58 13.11
N SER A 974 42.24 -23.98 12.80
CA SER A 974 41.88 -22.55 12.90
C SER A 974 42.75 -21.69 11.96
N GLU A 975 42.32 -20.76 11.12
CA GLU A 975 41.08 -20.05 10.75
C GLU A 975 41.48 -19.19 9.52
N ALA A 976 40.56 -18.92 8.58
CA ALA A 976 40.45 -17.69 7.79
C ALA A 976 39.11 -17.67 7.06
#